data_AF-A0A0G1DXA3-F1
#
_entry.id   AF-A0A0G1DXA3-F1
#
_cell.length_a   1.000
_cell.length_b   1.000
_cell.length_c   1.000
_cell.angle_alpha   90.00
_cell.angle_beta   90.00
_cell.angle_gamma   90.00
#
_symmetry.space_group_name_H-M   'P 1'
#
loop_
_entity.id
_entity.type
_entity.pdbx_description
1 polymer ?
#
loop_
_entity_poly.entity_id
_entity_poly.type
_entity_poly.pdbx_seq_one_letter_code
_entity_poly.pdbx_strand_id
1 'polypeptide(L)'
;MIIRPSAEGSGGTTSETVMGYLKGIPMLVIIGPHHEGISDNNSTFMIRMLNRRGLFFDTEKDVVDFVRKHIAIFKQGRRTIRRFIEKIKKQNPFINDRPKPRWDDRFEGKTVIILGWPGAGKGTQARRLQDLAGFKYFGSGHELRKLSNKLPKQGQSLGKGNLAKPVIIDYLLTHSLLRWERFEPVVIDGSPKMPEEAQALMDLFELLDRKPIVIVIDITEELSRERIVQRRNCGHCEISFCGSELIDGSSCPYCGAMLMVRPENADPEAINKIMNWYQTNVKKVIEFFESFGLFLFEILWYFENMAKHESKYEPVIGLEIHTELKTKTKMFCASKNDPDERHPNINICPICTGQPGTLPVINQEAVNKVIKVGLALQSKISEITKWDRKNYFYPDLPKGYQISQYDEPICLGGKLLIPGTGKEINITRIHLEEDTGRLLHEGHIGHSLVDFNRAGVPLMELVTEPDLNSGEEASAFAQELQLILRYLGVSDADMEKGQLRVEANISLRESMVLGTKVEIKNLNSFKAVRDAIDYEIKRQAKLIDEGKKVVQETRGWNEDTGKTISQRGKEESHDYRYFPEPDLPPLKINFDLVEEIKTTMPELPSEKRSRFNAQYGLSDSQITILVGNEKLAGFFENVVSEFMNWDKEGLDKDSLLAPELDTSPHFIEKEKQLIINLSANYLLSDFLGLLNESSAEIDDIKITAENFAEWACLIHRNVITSRAAKEVLKEMWATGKDPSQVIREKDLVQVKDSDELEKVAQKIIDENSEAVSDYKKGKTASLQFLVGQVMKETRGKANPESVSEILKKLLK
;
A
#
# COMPACT_ATOMS: atom_id res chain seq x y z
N MET A 1 5.51 1.79 -9.38
CA MET A 1 6.28 2.87 -10.02
C MET A 1 6.55 2.49 -11.47
N ILE A 2 5.88 3.15 -12.42
CA ILE A 2 6.01 2.89 -13.86
C ILE A 2 6.29 4.24 -14.53
N ILE A 3 7.32 4.33 -15.36
CA ILE A 3 7.56 5.46 -16.26
C ILE A 3 7.68 4.88 -17.67
N ARG A 4 6.81 5.30 -18.58
CA ARG A 4 6.88 4.92 -20.01
C ARG A 4 7.68 5.95 -20.80
N PRO A 5 8.49 5.53 -21.80
CA PRO A 5 9.16 6.46 -22.71
C PRO A 5 8.22 6.90 -23.84
N SER A 6 8.22 8.20 -24.15
CA SER A 6 7.64 8.78 -25.37
C SER A 6 8.54 8.51 -26.58
N ALA A 7 7.94 8.15 -27.71
CA ALA A 7 8.61 8.02 -29.01
C ALA A 7 8.47 9.30 -29.87
N GLU A 8 9.17 9.33 -31.01
CA GLU A 8 9.31 10.45 -31.96
C GLU A 8 10.19 11.63 -31.45
N GLY A 9 11.15 12.18 -32.22
CA GLY A 9 11.71 11.74 -33.49
C GLY A 9 12.33 12.90 -34.28
N SER A 10 13.64 12.88 -34.56
CA SER A 10 14.26 13.54 -35.74
C SER A 10 15.80 13.48 -35.74
N GLY A 11 16.36 13.24 -36.94
CA GLY A 11 17.50 13.99 -37.47
C GLY A 11 18.92 13.75 -36.95
N GLY A 12 19.81 13.35 -37.88
CA GLY A 12 21.12 13.99 -37.96
C GLY A 12 22.32 13.24 -37.38
N THR A 13 23.01 12.53 -38.27
CA THR A 13 24.42 12.12 -38.15
C THR A 13 25.35 13.16 -37.52
N THR A 14 26.22 12.72 -36.59
CA THR A 14 27.68 12.90 -36.73
C THR A 14 28.44 12.04 -35.71
N SER A 15 29.10 10.99 -36.21
CA SER A 15 30.22 10.37 -35.51
C SER A 15 31.47 11.25 -35.71
N GLU A 16 32.13 11.72 -34.64
CA GLU A 16 33.62 11.83 -34.54
C GLU A 16 34.14 12.48 -33.23
N THR A 17 33.38 13.35 -32.56
CA THR A 17 33.94 14.34 -31.60
C THR A 17 34.20 13.88 -30.14
N VAL A 18 34.59 12.61 -29.90
CA VAL A 18 34.90 12.12 -28.53
C VAL A 18 36.30 11.50 -28.38
N MET A 19 37.02 11.23 -29.48
CA MET A 19 38.40 10.67 -29.42
C MET A 19 39.50 11.71 -29.06
N GLY A 20 39.13 12.94 -28.70
CA GLY A 20 40.06 14.06 -28.52
C GLY A 20 40.73 14.19 -27.13
N TYR A 21 40.09 13.76 -26.04
CA TYR A 21 40.51 14.13 -24.67
C TYR A 21 41.47 13.15 -23.97
N LEU A 22 42.07 12.20 -24.71
CA LEU A 22 43.03 11.22 -24.17
C LEU A 22 44.53 11.59 -24.35
N LYS A 23 44.86 12.86 -24.63
CA LYS A 23 46.24 13.31 -24.81
C LYS A 23 46.59 14.47 -23.87
N GLY A 24 47.47 14.23 -22.89
CA GLY A 24 48.13 15.35 -22.20
C GLY A 24 48.63 15.20 -20.76
N ILE A 25 49.32 14.11 -20.36
CA ILE A 25 50.31 14.14 -19.25
C ILE A 25 51.54 13.30 -19.65
N PRO A 26 52.81 13.79 -19.55
CA PRO A 26 54.02 13.07 -20.03
C PRO A 26 54.72 12.18 -18.98
N MET A 27 55.59 11.27 -19.45
CA MET A 27 56.48 10.37 -18.66
C MET A 27 57.88 10.94 -18.38
N LEU A 28 58.59 10.40 -17.37
CA LEU A 28 60.05 10.24 -17.17
C LEU A 28 60.27 9.38 -15.87
N VAL A 29 61.34 8.59 -15.57
CA VAL A 29 62.45 8.00 -16.36
C VAL A 29 63.29 6.94 -15.57
N ILE A 30 64.07 6.09 -16.28
CA ILE A 30 65.32 5.30 -15.92
C ILE A 30 65.31 4.11 -14.90
N ILE A 31 65.34 2.90 -15.48
CA ILE A 31 66.21 1.68 -15.34
C ILE A 31 67.08 1.41 -14.06
N GLY A 32 67.00 0.17 -13.53
CA GLY A 32 68.05 -0.55 -12.75
C GLY A 32 67.69 -2.05 -12.52
N PRO A 33 68.61 -3.05 -12.49
CA PRO A 33 68.26 -4.48 -12.68
C PRO A 33 68.48 -5.44 -11.47
N HIS A 34 67.72 -6.56 -11.43
CA HIS A 34 68.11 -7.98 -11.18
C HIS A 34 67.12 -8.86 -10.37
N HIS A 35 66.98 -10.13 -10.82
CA HIS A 35 66.65 -11.40 -10.11
C HIS A 35 65.46 -11.51 -9.11
N GLU A 36 64.76 -12.64 -8.96
CA GLU A 36 64.44 -13.79 -9.85
C GLU A 36 63.37 -14.67 -9.15
N GLY A 37 62.53 -15.37 -9.91
CA GLY A 37 61.83 -16.59 -9.45
C GLY A 37 60.62 -16.47 -8.52
N ILE A 38 59.42 -16.71 -9.05
CA ILE A 38 58.54 -17.85 -8.73
C ILE A 38 57.34 -17.83 -9.71
N SER A 39 56.98 -19.00 -10.24
CA SER A 39 56.00 -19.14 -11.32
C SER A 39 54.57 -19.32 -10.81
N ASP A 40 53.67 -18.40 -11.17
CA ASP A 40 52.23 -18.63 -11.11
C ASP A 40 51.53 -17.94 -12.31
N ASN A 41 51.14 -18.74 -13.30
CA ASN A 41 51.01 -18.28 -14.70
C ASN A 41 49.82 -17.35 -14.99
N ASN A 42 48.78 -17.33 -14.14
CA ASN A 42 47.64 -16.41 -14.29
C ASN A 42 47.91 -15.03 -13.67
N SER A 43 48.59 -15.01 -12.52
CA SER A 43 48.92 -13.81 -11.74
C SER A 43 49.86 -12.89 -12.54
N THR A 44 50.94 -13.48 -13.06
CA THR A 44 51.97 -12.81 -13.89
C THR A 44 51.41 -12.21 -15.19
N PHE A 45 50.33 -12.78 -15.72
CA PHE A 45 49.72 -12.34 -16.97
C PHE A 45 48.84 -11.10 -16.81
N MET A 46 48.06 -11.00 -15.72
CA MET A 46 47.26 -9.81 -15.43
C MET A 46 48.10 -8.60 -15.01
N ILE A 47 49.21 -8.82 -14.29
CA ILE A 47 50.19 -7.77 -13.98
C ILE A 47 50.74 -7.16 -15.28
N ARG A 48 51.17 -7.99 -16.24
CA ARG A 48 51.60 -7.53 -17.58
C ARG A 48 50.51 -6.78 -18.36
N MET A 49 49.22 -7.04 -18.11
CA MET A 49 48.10 -6.32 -18.73
C MET A 49 47.89 -4.91 -18.14
N LEU A 50 48.06 -4.75 -16.83
CA LEU A 50 47.99 -3.43 -16.16
C LEU A 50 49.18 -2.55 -16.57
N ASN A 51 50.38 -3.13 -16.63
CA ASN A 51 51.60 -2.45 -17.09
C ASN A 51 51.44 -1.92 -18.54
N ARG A 52 50.77 -2.67 -19.42
CA ARG A 52 50.45 -2.23 -20.80
C ARG A 52 49.47 -1.04 -20.89
N ARG A 53 48.85 -0.62 -19.79
CA ARG A 53 48.04 0.61 -19.68
C ARG A 53 48.76 1.74 -18.92
N GLY A 54 50.06 1.61 -18.67
CA GLY A 54 50.89 2.66 -18.06
C GLY A 54 50.93 2.63 -16.53
N LEU A 55 50.40 1.59 -15.90
CA LEU A 55 50.41 1.40 -14.44
C LEU A 55 51.30 0.18 -14.14
N PHE A 56 52.59 0.43 -13.89
CA PHE A 56 53.61 -0.62 -13.78
C PHE A 56 53.66 -1.21 -12.36
N PHE A 57 53.52 -2.54 -12.27
CA PHE A 57 53.68 -3.37 -11.08
C PHE A 57 54.51 -4.60 -11.42
N ASP A 58 55.32 -5.11 -10.49
CA ASP A 58 56.15 -6.30 -10.72
C ASP A 58 55.61 -7.54 -10.00
N THR A 59 54.95 -7.37 -8.85
CA THR A 59 54.35 -8.44 -8.05
C THR A 59 52.89 -8.15 -7.65
N GLU A 60 52.18 -9.20 -7.24
CA GLU A 60 50.80 -9.08 -6.73
C GLU A 60 50.74 -8.28 -5.40
N LYS A 61 51.85 -8.31 -4.64
CA LYS A 61 52.03 -7.48 -3.44
C LYS A 61 52.11 -5.99 -3.79
N ASP A 62 52.74 -5.63 -4.91
CA ASP A 62 52.82 -4.22 -5.35
C ASP A 62 51.45 -3.65 -5.73
N VAL A 63 50.53 -4.48 -6.25
CA VAL A 63 49.14 -4.06 -6.52
C VAL A 63 48.39 -3.81 -5.21
N VAL A 64 48.52 -4.71 -4.23
CA VAL A 64 47.90 -4.55 -2.89
C VAL A 64 48.47 -3.34 -2.16
N ASP A 65 49.79 -3.17 -2.16
CA ASP A 65 50.46 -2.04 -1.53
C ASP A 65 50.21 -0.73 -2.30
N PHE A 66 50.04 -0.75 -3.62
CA PHE A 66 49.59 0.42 -4.39
C PHE A 66 48.17 0.84 -4.02
N VAL A 67 47.23 -0.10 -3.91
CA VAL A 67 45.83 0.18 -3.52
C VAL A 67 45.79 0.70 -2.07
N ARG A 68 46.46 0.03 -1.13
CA ARG A 68 46.56 0.49 0.27
C ARG A 68 47.23 1.86 0.39
N LYS A 69 48.33 2.11 -0.34
CA LYS A 69 49.05 3.38 -0.34
C LYS A 69 48.23 4.49 -1.01
N HIS A 70 47.45 4.20 -2.05
CA HIS A 70 46.51 5.16 -2.61
C HIS A 70 45.37 5.47 -1.64
N ILE A 71 44.76 4.48 -1.00
CA ILE A 71 43.73 4.70 0.03
C ILE A 71 44.30 5.54 1.20
N ALA A 72 45.54 5.28 1.63
CA ALA A 72 46.22 6.06 2.68
C ALA A 72 46.56 7.49 2.24
N ILE A 73 47.04 7.70 1.01
CA ILE A 73 47.30 9.03 0.43
C ILE A 73 45.99 9.80 0.25
N PHE A 74 44.90 9.13 -0.13
CA PHE A 74 43.55 9.72 -0.19
C PHE A 74 43.05 10.12 1.22
N LYS A 75 43.27 9.27 2.25
CA LYS A 75 42.93 9.61 3.65
C LYS A 75 43.73 10.82 4.18
N GLN A 76 45.00 10.99 3.81
CA GLN A 76 45.78 12.20 4.14
C GLN A 76 45.43 13.43 3.25
N GLY A 77 44.74 13.24 2.13
CA GLY A 77 44.55 14.24 1.07
C GLY A 77 43.28 15.12 1.12
N ARG A 78 42.53 15.16 2.24
CA ARG A 78 41.19 15.81 2.34
C ARG A 78 41.10 17.28 1.85
N ARG A 79 42.21 18.03 1.76
CA ARG A 79 42.24 19.42 1.21
C ARG A 79 42.55 19.50 -0.30
N THR A 80 43.28 18.54 -0.87
CA THR A 80 43.78 18.63 -2.25
C THR A 80 42.71 18.22 -3.27
N ILE A 81 41.89 17.22 -2.93
CA ILE A 81 40.77 16.75 -3.77
C ILE A 81 39.72 17.85 -3.97
N ARG A 82 39.41 18.64 -2.92
CA ARG A 82 38.47 19.77 -3.02
C ARG A 82 38.95 20.83 -4.02
N ARG A 83 40.24 21.17 -3.98
CA ARG A 83 40.87 22.06 -4.98
C ARG A 83 40.95 21.46 -6.38
N PHE A 84 41.14 20.14 -6.51
CA PHE A 84 41.15 19.46 -7.81
C PHE A 84 39.75 19.44 -8.45
N ILE A 85 38.70 19.17 -7.66
CA ILE A 85 37.30 19.25 -8.08
C ILE A 85 36.92 20.70 -8.44
N GLU A 86 37.33 21.69 -7.65
CA GLU A 86 37.13 23.12 -7.98
C GLU A 86 37.87 23.52 -9.27
N LYS A 87 39.06 22.97 -9.53
CA LYS A 87 39.81 23.22 -10.76
C LYS A 87 39.12 22.61 -11.99
N ILE A 88 38.57 21.40 -11.87
CA ILE A 88 37.76 20.77 -12.92
C ILE A 88 36.46 21.57 -13.15
N LYS A 89 35.76 21.99 -12.09
CA LYS A 89 34.56 22.84 -12.19
C LYS A 89 34.84 24.19 -12.86
N LYS A 90 36.00 24.81 -12.61
CA LYS A 90 36.43 26.04 -13.30
C LYS A 90 36.85 25.81 -14.77
N GLN A 91 37.23 24.59 -15.15
CA GLN A 91 37.67 24.27 -16.50
C GLN A 91 36.57 23.68 -17.40
N ASN A 92 35.40 23.35 -16.85
CA ASN A 92 34.22 22.91 -17.60
C ASN A 92 32.93 23.52 -17.02
N PRO A 93 32.52 24.73 -17.45
CA PRO A 93 31.30 25.39 -16.98
C PRO A 93 30.02 24.60 -17.28
N PHE A 94 30.01 23.88 -18.40
CA PHE A 94 28.85 23.12 -18.92
C PHE A 94 28.52 21.83 -18.14
N ILE A 95 29.15 21.56 -16.99
CA ILE A 95 28.77 20.41 -16.13
C ILE A 95 27.40 20.63 -15.48
N ASN A 96 26.98 21.89 -15.28
CA ASN A 96 25.66 22.19 -14.71
C ASN A 96 24.52 22.19 -15.75
N ASP A 97 24.82 22.34 -17.06
CA ASP A 97 23.84 22.52 -18.14
C ASP A 97 23.65 21.26 -19.01
N ARG A 98 24.10 20.09 -18.56
CA ARG A 98 23.71 18.83 -19.21
C ARG A 98 22.29 18.46 -18.77
N PRO A 99 21.39 18.06 -19.69
CA PRO A 99 20.07 17.58 -19.30
C PRO A 99 20.22 16.36 -18.38
N LYS A 100 19.65 16.43 -17.18
CA LYS A 100 19.63 15.32 -16.23
C LYS A 100 19.03 14.08 -16.93
N PRO A 101 19.70 12.90 -16.89
CA PRO A 101 19.11 11.69 -17.45
C PRO A 101 17.85 11.27 -16.68
N ARG A 102 16.91 10.60 -17.37
CA ARG A 102 15.64 10.12 -16.79
C ARG A 102 15.86 8.94 -15.83
N TRP A 103 16.18 9.24 -14.58
CA TRP A 103 15.93 8.38 -13.42
C TRP A 103 15.14 9.17 -12.38
N ASP A 104 14.51 8.46 -11.44
CA ASP A 104 13.75 9.07 -10.34
C ASP A 104 14.72 9.68 -9.31
N ASP A 105 14.52 10.96 -8.98
CA ASP A 105 15.36 11.74 -8.07
C ASP A 105 15.54 11.07 -6.68
N ARG A 106 14.59 10.21 -6.26
CA ARG A 106 14.69 9.44 -5.02
C ARG A 106 15.84 8.43 -5.01
N PHE A 107 16.47 8.14 -6.14
CA PHE A 107 17.64 7.25 -6.25
C PHE A 107 18.97 7.98 -6.52
N GLU A 108 18.98 9.31 -6.60
CA GLU A 108 20.17 10.11 -6.87
C GLU A 108 21.29 9.82 -5.83
N GLY A 109 22.47 9.44 -6.31
CA GLY A 109 23.66 9.11 -5.50
C GLY A 109 23.57 7.84 -4.65
N LYS A 110 22.53 7.01 -4.80
CA LYS A 110 22.39 5.74 -4.06
C LYS A 110 23.20 4.61 -4.69
N THR A 111 23.64 3.67 -3.85
CA THR A 111 24.22 2.39 -4.26
C THR A 111 23.42 1.25 -3.64
N VAL A 112 22.75 0.44 -4.46
CA VAL A 112 22.07 -0.78 -4.00
C VAL A 112 23.02 -1.96 -4.08
N ILE A 113 23.15 -2.73 -3.01
CA ILE A 113 23.92 -3.98 -2.94
C ILE A 113 22.93 -5.12 -2.82
N ILE A 114 22.99 -6.12 -3.70
CA ILE A 114 22.11 -7.29 -3.64
C ILE A 114 22.89 -8.52 -3.19
N LEU A 115 22.52 -9.03 -2.01
CA LEU A 115 23.01 -10.24 -1.36
C LEU A 115 21.89 -11.31 -1.30
N GLY A 116 22.18 -12.47 -0.71
CA GLY A 116 21.28 -13.64 -0.71
C GLY A 116 21.88 -14.87 -1.40
N TRP A 117 21.18 -16.01 -1.34
CA TRP A 117 21.71 -17.32 -1.70
C TRP A 117 22.14 -17.49 -3.19
N PRO A 118 23.05 -18.44 -3.51
CA PRO A 118 23.45 -18.75 -4.89
C PRO A 118 22.30 -19.40 -5.68
N GLY A 119 21.40 -18.60 -6.25
CA GLY A 119 20.15 -19.13 -6.83
C GLY A 119 18.96 -18.21 -6.61
N ALA A 120 19.05 -17.32 -5.61
CA ALA A 120 17.99 -16.39 -5.20
C ALA A 120 17.51 -15.38 -6.28
N GLY A 121 18.21 -15.25 -7.41
CA GLY A 121 17.82 -14.35 -8.50
C GLY A 121 18.43 -12.95 -8.45
N LYS A 122 19.45 -12.72 -7.61
CA LYS A 122 20.15 -11.43 -7.43
C LYS A 122 20.45 -10.69 -8.74
N GLY A 123 21.17 -11.33 -9.67
CA GLY A 123 21.50 -10.75 -10.97
C GLY A 123 20.29 -10.49 -11.88
N THR A 124 19.17 -11.20 -11.70
CA THR A 124 17.91 -10.92 -12.41
C THR A 124 17.30 -9.62 -11.89
N GLN A 125 17.26 -9.42 -10.57
CA GLN A 125 16.73 -8.17 -9.98
C GLN A 125 17.68 -6.99 -10.24
N ALA A 126 19.00 -7.20 -10.19
CA ALA A 126 19.98 -6.17 -10.51
C ALA A 126 19.88 -5.69 -11.97
N ARG A 127 19.65 -6.60 -12.94
CA ARG A 127 19.36 -6.21 -14.32
C ARG A 127 18.02 -5.51 -14.46
N ARG A 128 16.96 -5.95 -13.77
CA ARG A 128 15.68 -5.22 -13.74
C ARG A 128 15.83 -3.79 -13.23
N LEU A 129 16.66 -3.53 -12.23
CA LEU A 129 16.98 -2.16 -11.78
C LEU A 129 17.73 -1.34 -12.84
N GLN A 130 18.61 -1.97 -13.62
CA GLN A 130 19.25 -1.33 -14.76
C GLN A 130 18.23 -1.01 -15.87
N ASP A 131 17.43 -1.99 -16.28
CA ASP A 131 16.53 -1.91 -17.43
C ASP A 131 15.30 -1.03 -17.17
N LEU A 132 14.75 -1.05 -15.96
CA LEU A 132 13.52 -0.33 -15.58
C LEU A 132 13.78 1.03 -14.91
N ALA A 133 14.91 1.18 -14.20
CA ALA A 133 15.19 2.36 -13.39
C ALA A 133 16.53 3.05 -13.73
N GLY A 134 17.23 2.61 -14.78
CA GLY A 134 18.43 3.27 -15.30
C GLY A 134 19.68 3.10 -14.45
N PHE A 135 19.69 2.19 -13.46
CA PHE A 135 20.83 1.97 -12.57
C PHE A 135 22.07 1.51 -13.35
N LYS A 136 23.25 2.02 -13.00
CA LYS A 136 24.52 1.43 -13.46
C LYS A 136 24.72 0.08 -12.80
N TYR A 137 24.72 -0.98 -13.60
CA TYR A 137 24.95 -2.34 -13.14
C TYR A 137 26.45 -2.65 -13.02
N PHE A 138 26.88 -3.00 -11.81
CA PHE A 138 28.12 -3.72 -11.55
C PHE A 138 27.80 -5.17 -11.17
N GLY A 139 28.34 -6.12 -11.93
CA GLY A 139 28.37 -7.53 -11.54
C GLY A 139 29.79 -8.05 -11.74
N SER A 140 30.40 -8.62 -10.71
CA SER A 140 31.80 -9.07 -10.76
C SER A 140 32.07 -10.02 -11.93
N GLY A 141 31.21 -11.02 -12.13
CA GLY A 141 31.30 -11.93 -13.29
C GLY A 141 31.02 -11.27 -14.65
N HIS A 142 30.25 -10.18 -14.70
CA HIS A 142 29.97 -9.45 -15.95
C HIS A 142 31.16 -8.60 -16.40
N GLU A 143 31.80 -7.86 -15.48
CA GLU A 143 32.99 -7.07 -15.81
C GLU A 143 34.20 -7.96 -16.15
N LEU A 144 34.37 -9.10 -15.47
CA LEU A 144 35.38 -10.10 -15.83
C LEU A 144 35.16 -10.68 -17.24
N ARG A 145 33.91 -10.94 -17.66
CA ARG A 145 33.58 -11.39 -19.03
C ARG A 145 33.82 -10.33 -20.11
N LYS A 146 33.54 -9.05 -19.83
CA LYS A 146 33.92 -7.95 -20.73
C LYS A 146 35.44 -7.86 -20.97
N LEU A 147 36.23 -8.32 -20.00
CA LEU A 147 37.69 -8.38 -20.10
C LEU A 147 38.16 -9.66 -20.80
N SER A 148 37.56 -10.83 -20.54
CA SER A 148 37.99 -12.11 -21.11
C SER A 148 38.01 -12.14 -22.64
N ASN A 149 37.04 -11.47 -23.29
CA ASN A 149 36.97 -11.36 -24.75
C ASN A 149 38.10 -10.52 -25.37
N LYS A 150 38.92 -9.86 -24.54
CA LYS A 150 40.11 -9.08 -24.94
C LYS A 150 41.43 -9.74 -24.50
N LEU A 151 41.37 -10.97 -23.96
CA LEU A 151 42.54 -11.74 -23.54
C LEU A 151 42.94 -12.80 -24.58
N PRO A 152 44.25 -13.05 -24.79
CA PRO A 152 44.76 -14.23 -25.50
C PRO A 152 44.28 -15.55 -24.88
N LYS A 153 44.28 -16.64 -25.67
CA LYS A 153 43.69 -17.95 -25.33
C LYS A 153 44.01 -18.49 -23.93
N GLN A 154 45.22 -18.23 -23.40
CA GLN A 154 45.63 -18.68 -22.06
C GLN A 154 44.90 -17.93 -20.92
N GLY A 155 44.53 -16.66 -21.11
CA GLY A 155 43.78 -15.85 -20.13
C GLY A 155 42.26 -16.01 -20.21
N GLN A 156 41.73 -16.71 -21.22
CA GLN A 156 40.27 -16.91 -21.39
C GLN A 156 39.67 -17.86 -20.34
N SER A 157 40.50 -18.57 -19.57
CA SER A 157 40.08 -19.45 -18.46
C SER A 157 39.36 -18.70 -17.32
N LEU A 158 39.67 -17.42 -17.10
CA LEU A 158 39.00 -16.55 -16.12
C LEU A 158 37.55 -16.20 -16.52
N GLY A 159 37.23 -16.22 -17.82
CA GLY A 159 35.85 -16.07 -18.30
C GLY A 159 35.00 -17.33 -18.09
N LYS A 160 35.65 -18.50 -18.00
CA LYS A 160 35.00 -19.83 -17.95
C LYS A 160 34.66 -20.33 -16.54
N GLY A 161 34.59 -19.45 -15.54
CA GLY A 161 34.06 -19.76 -14.21
C GLY A 161 35.08 -19.88 -13.07
N ASN A 162 36.39 -19.82 -13.35
CA ASN A 162 37.38 -19.74 -12.28
C ASN A 162 37.26 -18.41 -11.51
N LEU A 163 37.20 -18.49 -10.18
CA LEU A 163 37.13 -17.32 -9.29
C LEU A 163 38.36 -16.42 -9.47
N ALA A 164 38.14 -15.17 -9.90
CA ALA A 164 39.17 -14.13 -9.79
C ALA A 164 39.42 -13.83 -8.30
N LYS A 165 40.69 -13.58 -7.92
CA LYS A 165 41.05 -13.20 -6.55
C LYS A 165 40.30 -11.91 -6.14
N PRO A 166 39.79 -11.81 -4.89
CA PRO A 166 39.05 -10.65 -4.37
C PRO A 166 39.57 -9.27 -4.79
N VAL A 167 40.88 -9.04 -4.61
CA VAL A 167 41.61 -7.80 -4.94
C VAL A 167 41.32 -7.27 -6.37
N ILE A 168 41.08 -8.15 -7.33
CA ILE A 168 40.79 -7.79 -8.73
C ILE A 168 39.34 -7.31 -8.87
N ILE A 169 38.40 -7.93 -8.14
CA ILE A 169 36.99 -7.52 -8.12
C ILE A 169 36.88 -6.14 -7.45
N ASP A 170 37.58 -5.93 -6.34
CA ASP A 170 37.64 -4.65 -5.62
C ASP A 170 38.22 -3.54 -6.50
N TYR A 171 39.31 -3.82 -7.24
CA TYR A 171 39.88 -2.90 -8.21
C TYR A 171 38.88 -2.55 -9.32
N LEU A 172 38.19 -3.55 -9.90
CA LEU A 172 37.21 -3.33 -10.96
C LEU A 172 35.99 -2.54 -10.48
N LEU A 173 35.52 -2.80 -9.26
CA LEU A 173 34.43 -2.06 -8.62
C LEU A 173 34.83 -0.60 -8.37
N THR A 174 36.00 -0.40 -7.75
CA THR A 174 36.57 0.94 -7.49
C THR A 174 36.73 1.75 -8.78
N HIS A 175 37.34 1.16 -9.81
CA HIS A 175 37.54 1.79 -11.10
C HIS A 175 36.22 2.03 -11.88
N SER A 176 35.17 1.25 -11.64
CA SER A 176 33.84 1.48 -12.23
C SER A 176 33.13 2.64 -11.53
N LEU A 177 33.09 2.62 -10.19
CA LEU A 177 32.51 3.69 -9.37
C LEU A 177 33.18 5.05 -9.59
N LEU A 178 34.50 5.09 -9.85
CA LEU A 178 35.25 6.31 -10.20
C LEU A 178 34.99 6.84 -11.62
N ARG A 179 34.37 6.05 -12.50
CA ARG A 179 34.01 6.47 -13.88
C ARG A 179 32.57 6.95 -14.02
N TRP A 180 31.71 6.54 -13.10
CA TRP A 180 30.31 6.96 -13.07
C TRP A 180 30.17 8.30 -12.37
N GLU A 181 29.15 9.08 -12.77
CA GLU A 181 28.90 10.36 -12.13
C GLU A 181 28.41 10.14 -10.69
N ARG A 182 28.77 11.04 -9.76
CA ARG A 182 28.46 10.88 -8.32
C ARG A 182 26.97 10.65 -8.06
N PHE A 183 26.12 11.25 -8.87
CA PHE A 183 24.66 11.24 -8.75
C PHE A 183 23.98 10.03 -9.42
N GLU A 184 24.69 9.26 -10.25
CA GLU A 184 24.11 8.11 -10.95
C GLU A 184 23.72 7.00 -9.96
N PRO A 185 22.49 6.46 -9.99
CA PRO A 185 22.14 5.29 -9.19
C PRO A 185 22.96 4.07 -9.63
N VAL A 186 23.52 3.31 -8.68
CA VAL A 186 24.36 2.13 -8.94
C VAL A 186 23.75 0.90 -8.28
N VAL A 187 23.79 -0.26 -8.94
CA VAL A 187 23.45 -1.56 -8.37
C VAL A 187 24.65 -2.52 -8.45
N ILE A 188 24.95 -3.20 -7.35
CA ILE A 188 26.06 -4.16 -7.20
C ILE A 188 25.48 -5.55 -6.97
N ASP A 189 25.78 -6.49 -7.86
CA ASP A 189 25.33 -7.89 -7.82
C ASP A 189 26.45 -8.83 -7.33
N GLY A 190 26.22 -9.50 -6.20
CA GLY A 190 27.03 -10.62 -5.74
C GLY A 190 28.43 -10.26 -5.23
N SER A 191 28.63 -9.01 -4.83
CA SER A 191 29.80 -8.49 -4.10
C SER A 191 29.31 -7.45 -3.08
N PRO A 192 29.93 -7.31 -1.89
CA PRO A 192 31.09 -8.05 -1.39
C PRO A 192 30.74 -9.50 -1.00
N LYS A 193 31.78 -10.33 -0.87
CA LYS A 193 31.73 -11.77 -0.58
C LYS A 193 32.41 -12.15 0.74
N MET A 194 33.28 -11.27 1.25
CA MET A 194 34.00 -11.41 2.52
C MET A 194 33.85 -10.12 3.34
N PRO A 195 33.88 -10.17 4.69
CA PRO A 195 33.78 -8.97 5.53
C PRO A 195 34.85 -7.91 5.24
N GLU A 196 36.07 -8.33 4.85
CA GLU A 196 37.16 -7.42 4.50
C GLU A 196 36.88 -6.63 3.21
N GLU A 197 36.22 -7.27 2.22
CA GLU A 197 35.73 -6.61 1.01
C GLU A 197 34.61 -5.61 1.37
N ALA A 198 33.74 -5.97 2.32
CA ALA A 198 32.65 -5.10 2.77
C ALA A 198 33.15 -3.83 3.48
N GLN A 199 34.16 -3.95 4.35
CA GLN A 199 34.82 -2.79 4.96
C GLN A 199 35.50 -1.91 3.91
N ALA A 200 36.26 -2.49 2.97
CA ALA A 200 36.91 -1.73 1.90
C ALA A 200 35.90 -0.98 1.01
N LEU A 201 34.71 -1.56 0.79
CA LEU A 201 33.63 -0.95 0.03
C LEU A 201 32.94 0.19 0.80
N MET A 202 32.76 0.06 2.12
CA MET A 202 32.23 1.13 2.97
C MET A 202 33.18 2.35 3.02
N ASP A 203 34.48 2.11 3.20
CA ASP A 203 35.52 3.14 3.09
C ASP A 203 35.47 3.89 1.74
N LEU A 204 35.16 3.18 0.66
CA LEU A 204 35.02 3.76 -0.68
C LEU A 204 33.72 4.57 -0.83
N PHE A 205 32.60 4.14 -0.24
CA PHE A 205 31.36 4.91 -0.27
C PHE A 205 31.43 6.20 0.54
N GLU A 206 32.10 6.20 1.71
CA GLU A 206 32.40 7.43 2.46
C GLU A 206 33.21 8.40 1.58
N LEU A 207 34.24 7.89 0.90
CA LEU A 207 35.11 8.71 0.04
C LEU A 207 34.37 9.32 -1.17
N LEU A 208 33.41 8.60 -1.75
CA LEU A 208 32.63 9.04 -2.91
C LEU A 208 31.34 9.79 -2.54
N ASP A 209 31.04 9.92 -1.24
CA ASP A 209 29.77 10.41 -0.70
C ASP A 209 28.55 9.74 -1.35
N ARG A 210 28.56 8.40 -1.31
CA ARG A 210 27.50 7.51 -1.78
C ARG A 210 26.76 6.90 -0.61
N LYS A 211 25.44 6.74 -0.76
CA LYS A 211 24.57 6.14 0.28
C LYS A 211 24.25 4.69 -0.07
N PRO A 212 24.83 3.69 0.64
CA PRO A 212 24.53 2.28 0.39
C PRO A 212 23.14 1.90 0.93
N ILE A 213 22.48 0.99 0.22
CA ILE A 213 21.29 0.23 0.65
C ILE A 213 21.60 -1.24 0.40
N VAL A 214 21.27 -2.12 1.34
CA VAL A 214 21.57 -3.55 1.23
C VAL A 214 20.26 -4.32 1.14
N ILE A 215 20.10 -5.13 0.10
CA ILE A 215 18.92 -5.97 -0.12
C ILE A 215 19.39 -7.42 -0.01
N VAL A 216 18.78 -8.18 0.89
CA VAL A 216 19.03 -9.62 1.04
C VAL A 216 17.84 -10.34 0.45
N ILE A 217 18.06 -11.09 -0.64
CA ILE A 217 17.05 -12.00 -1.15
C ILE A 217 17.18 -13.31 -0.39
N ASP A 218 16.34 -13.49 0.62
CA ASP A 218 16.33 -14.70 1.42
C ASP A 218 15.41 -15.77 0.83
N ILE A 219 15.91 -16.99 0.81
CA ILE A 219 15.23 -18.20 0.32
C ILE A 219 15.77 -19.40 1.10
N THR A 220 14.99 -20.48 1.18
CA THR A 220 15.45 -21.71 1.81
C THR A 220 16.63 -22.32 1.05
N GLU A 221 17.47 -23.08 1.75
CA GLU A 221 18.64 -23.74 1.15
C GLU A 221 18.19 -24.76 0.10
N GLU A 222 17.10 -25.48 0.37
CA GLU A 222 16.46 -26.47 -0.51
C GLU A 222 16.08 -25.83 -1.86
N LEU A 223 15.35 -24.71 -1.81
CA LEU A 223 14.97 -23.96 -3.01
C LEU A 223 16.21 -23.39 -3.73
N SER A 224 17.26 -23.01 -3.00
CA SER A 224 18.52 -22.58 -3.63
C SER A 224 19.23 -23.74 -4.33
N ARG A 225 19.20 -24.96 -3.77
CA ARG A 225 19.78 -26.18 -4.36
C ARG A 225 19.04 -26.55 -5.65
N GLU A 226 17.70 -26.63 -5.60
CA GLU A 226 16.86 -26.91 -6.77
C GLU A 226 17.13 -25.92 -7.91
N ARG A 227 17.19 -24.63 -7.61
CA ARG A 227 17.44 -23.57 -8.60
C ARG A 227 18.85 -23.61 -9.21
N ILE A 228 19.85 -24.17 -8.54
CA ILE A 228 21.19 -24.40 -9.14
C ILE A 228 21.13 -25.57 -10.13
N VAL A 229 20.52 -26.69 -9.75
CA VAL A 229 20.40 -27.90 -10.60
C VAL A 229 19.55 -27.62 -11.85
N GLN A 230 18.48 -26.84 -11.69
CA GLN A 230 17.62 -26.40 -12.80
C GLN A 230 18.23 -25.25 -13.63
N ARG A 231 19.38 -24.69 -13.24
CA ARG A 231 19.99 -23.57 -13.98
C ARG A 231 20.58 -24.03 -15.31
N ARG A 232 20.03 -23.52 -16.41
CA ARG A 232 20.60 -23.61 -17.77
C ARG A 232 21.37 -22.35 -18.11
N ASN A 233 22.42 -22.44 -18.92
CA ASN A 233 23.23 -21.30 -19.33
C ASN A 233 23.39 -21.31 -20.86
N CYS A 234 23.21 -20.17 -21.51
CA CYS A 234 23.41 -20.10 -22.96
C CYS A 234 24.89 -20.24 -23.33
N GLY A 235 25.21 -21.16 -24.25
CA GLY A 235 26.57 -21.34 -24.78
C GLY A 235 27.12 -20.19 -25.63
N HIS A 236 26.33 -19.14 -25.88
CA HIS A 236 26.72 -17.98 -26.70
C HIS A 236 26.66 -16.64 -25.94
N CYS A 237 25.50 -16.28 -25.36
CA CYS A 237 25.37 -15.05 -24.58
C CYS A 237 25.60 -15.23 -23.06
N GLU A 238 25.83 -16.46 -22.60
CA GLU A 238 26.15 -16.82 -21.21
C GLU A 238 25.15 -16.35 -20.14
N ILE A 239 23.92 -16.01 -20.55
CA ILE A 239 22.80 -15.72 -19.65
C ILE A 239 22.34 -17.03 -18.99
N SER A 240 22.10 -16.96 -17.68
CA SER A 240 21.54 -18.05 -16.88
C SER A 240 20.01 -17.96 -16.82
N PHE A 241 19.35 -19.10 -17.01
CA PHE A 241 17.90 -19.28 -16.94
C PHE A 241 17.57 -20.35 -15.91
N CYS A 242 16.37 -20.31 -15.32
CA CYS A 242 15.91 -21.27 -14.32
C CYS A 242 14.40 -21.43 -14.44
N GLY A 243 13.90 -22.67 -14.48
CA GLY A 243 12.50 -23.01 -14.68
C GLY A 243 12.35 -24.48 -15.05
N SER A 244 11.25 -25.11 -14.65
CA SER A 244 10.94 -26.54 -14.85
C SER A 244 10.84 -26.94 -16.32
N GLU A 245 10.46 -26.01 -17.20
CA GLU A 245 10.23 -26.24 -18.64
C GLU A 245 11.51 -26.18 -19.49
N LEU A 246 12.66 -25.80 -18.90
CA LEU A 246 13.92 -25.58 -19.63
C LEU A 246 14.73 -26.89 -19.76
N ILE A 247 14.39 -27.68 -20.77
CA ILE A 247 15.10 -28.91 -21.14
C ILE A 247 16.51 -28.58 -21.66
N ASP A 248 17.49 -29.45 -21.39
CA ASP A 248 18.85 -29.28 -21.92
C ASP A 248 18.84 -29.28 -23.46
N GLY A 249 19.56 -28.34 -24.07
CA GLY A 249 19.50 -28.12 -25.52
C GLY A 249 18.43 -27.14 -26.02
N SER A 250 17.58 -26.58 -25.14
CA SER A 250 16.66 -25.48 -25.49
C SER A 250 17.39 -24.29 -26.13
N SER A 251 16.73 -23.51 -27.00
CA SER A 251 17.32 -22.30 -27.58
C SER A 251 17.23 -21.11 -26.60
N CYS A 252 18.25 -20.25 -26.60
CA CYS A 252 18.25 -19.04 -25.76
C CYS A 252 17.29 -17.99 -26.31
N PRO A 253 16.35 -17.46 -25.50
CA PRO A 253 15.37 -16.47 -25.96
C PRO A 253 15.98 -15.11 -26.39
N TYR A 254 17.24 -14.84 -26.04
CA TYR A 254 17.93 -13.59 -26.42
C TYR A 254 18.83 -13.71 -27.66
N CYS A 255 19.26 -14.92 -28.05
CA CYS A 255 20.25 -15.07 -29.13
C CYS A 255 20.18 -16.39 -29.91
N GLY A 256 19.16 -17.24 -29.72
CA GLY A 256 19.01 -18.55 -30.36
C GLY A 256 19.99 -19.64 -29.89
N ALA A 257 21.13 -19.23 -29.35
CA ALA A 257 22.18 -20.01 -28.68
C ALA A 257 21.69 -21.20 -27.82
N MET A 258 22.15 -22.44 -28.06
CA MET A 258 21.80 -23.61 -27.24
C MET A 258 22.09 -23.38 -25.74
N LEU A 259 21.13 -23.72 -24.89
CA LEU A 259 21.24 -23.70 -23.43
C LEU A 259 21.83 -25.03 -22.95
N MET A 260 22.82 -24.95 -22.05
CA MET A 260 23.54 -26.11 -21.49
C MET A 260 23.56 -26.06 -19.95
N VAL A 261 23.54 -27.23 -19.32
CA VAL A 261 23.91 -27.37 -17.90
C VAL A 261 25.43 -27.17 -17.74
N ARG A 262 25.86 -26.53 -16.65
CA ARG A 262 27.29 -26.48 -16.30
C ARG A 262 27.71 -27.73 -15.53
N PRO A 263 28.92 -28.27 -15.72
CA PRO A 263 29.40 -29.42 -14.94
C PRO A 263 29.30 -29.19 -13.43
N GLU A 264 29.62 -27.99 -12.94
CA GLU A 264 29.52 -27.64 -11.51
C GLU A 264 28.08 -27.63 -10.93
N ASN A 265 27.06 -27.57 -11.79
CA ASN A 265 25.65 -27.59 -11.39
C ASN A 265 25.04 -29.01 -11.43
N ALA A 266 25.77 -29.99 -11.98
CA ALA A 266 25.35 -31.38 -12.07
C ALA A 266 26.03 -32.29 -11.02
N ASP A 267 27.06 -31.78 -10.31
CA ASP A 267 27.76 -32.46 -9.24
C ASP A 267 27.22 -32.06 -7.85
N PRO A 268 26.61 -32.99 -7.08
CA PRO A 268 26.16 -32.72 -5.71
C PRO A 268 27.28 -32.28 -4.75
N GLU A 269 28.52 -32.73 -4.96
CA GLU A 269 29.64 -32.37 -4.08
C GLU A 269 30.08 -30.91 -4.31
N ALA A 270 30.11 -30.46 -5.57
CA ALA A 270 30.31 -29.05 -5.92
C ALA A 270 29.20 -28.14 -5.34
N ILE A 271 27.93 -28.55 -5.42
CA ILE A 271 26.81 -27.77 -4.84
C ILE A 271 26.96 -27.66 -3.31
N ASN A 272 27.31 -28.75 -2.62
CA ASN A 272 27.57 -28.71 -1.18
C ASN A 272 28.71 -27.76 -0.80
N LYS A 273 29.80 -27.73 -1.57
CA LYS A 273 30.91 -26.78 -1.36
C LYS A 273 30.46 -25.33 -1.53
N ILE A 274 29.58 -25.05 -2.51
CA ILE A 274 29.01 -23.71 -2.74
C ILE A 274 28.11 -23.27 -1.57
N MET A 275 27.25 -24.16 -1.05
CA MET A 275 26.37 -23.85 0.08
C MET A 275 27.15 -23.59 1.37
N ASN A 276 28.07 -24.48 1.73
CA ASN A 276 28.93 -24.32 2.92
C ASN A 276 29.76 -23.04 2.82
N TRP A 277 30.28 -22.71 1.64
CA TRP A 277 31.02 -21.46 1.43
C TRP A 277 30.13 -20.22 1.59
N TYR A 278 28.88 -20.25 1.13
CA TYR A 278 27.93 -19.14 1.32
C TYR A 278 27.63 -18.92 2.80
N GLN A 279 27.23 -19.97 3.53
CA GLN A 279 26.96 -19.94 4.96
C GLN A 279 28.16 -19.43 5.78
N THR A 280 29.38 -19.83 5.40
CA THR A 280 30.61 -19.48 6.15
C THR A 280 31.04 -18.02 5.97
N ASN A 281 30.76 -17.43 4.81
CA ASN A 281 31.38 -16.16 4.39
C ASN A 281 30.36 -15.04 4.13
N VAL A 282 29.34 -15.29 3.31
CA VAL A 282 28.37 -14.25 2.94
C VAL A 282 27.40 -13.94 4.09
N LYS A 283 27.11 -14.92 4.97
CA LYS A 283 26.37 -14.64 6.21
C LYS A 283 27.08 -13.59 7.07
N LYS A 284 28.41 -13.70 7.23
CA LYS A 284 29.23 -12.72 7.97
C LYS A 284 29.26 -11.33 7.31
N VAL A 285 29.04 -11.26 5.99
CA VAL A 285 28.89 -9.99 5.27
C VAL A 285 27.54 -9.33 5.56
N ILE A 286 26.48 -10.12 5.72
CA ILE A 286 25.16 -9.62 6.13
C ILE A 286 25.24 -9.11 7.58
N GLU A 287 25.74 -9.94 8.50
CA GLU A 287 26.01 -9.57 9.92
C GLU A 287 26.90 -8.31 10.03
N PHE A 288 27.90 -8.18 9.15
CA PHE A 288 28.71 -6.95 9.06
C PHE A 288 27.85 -5.74 8.69
N PHE A 289 27.04 -5.79 7.63
CA PHE A 289 26.23 -4.64 7.21
C PHE A 289 25.12 -4.27 8.21
N GLU A 290 24.55 -5.26 8.92
CA GLU A 290 23.63 -5.05 10.04
C GLU A 290 24.29 -4.21 11.15
N SER A 291 25.55 -4.50 11.49
CA SER A 291 26.29 -3.76 12.54
C SER A 291 26.51 -2.27 12.24
N PHE A 292 26.41 -1.86 10.97
CA PHE A 292 26.49 -0.45 10.55
C PHE A 292 25.11 0.24 10.48
N GLY A 293 24.02 -0.43 10.87
CA GLY A 293 22.67 0.14 10.83
C GLY A 293 22.20 0.49 9.41
N LEU A 294 22.75 -0.16 8.39
CA LEU A 294 22.29 0.02 7.01
C LEU A 294 20.90 -0.56 6.84
N PHE A 295 20.06 0.09 6.03
CA PHE A 295 18.73 -0.42 5.69
C PHE A 295 18.85 -1.75 4.95
N LEU A 296 18.70 -2.84 5.71
CA LEU A 296 18.60 -4.21 5.23
C LEU A 296 17.13 -4.48 4.89
N PHE A 297 16.85 -4.75 3.62
CA PHE A 297 15.55 -5.27 3.22
C PHE A 297 15.66 -6.79 3.02
N GLU A 298 15.14 -7.55 3.98
CA GLU A 298 14.88 -8.97 3.79
C GLU A 298 13.69 -9.15 2.86
N ILE A 299 13.97 -9.61 1.64
CA ILE A 299 12.92 -10.11 0.77
C ILE A 299 12.76 -11.59 1.13
N LEU A 300 11.98 -11.85 2.18
CA LEU A 300 11.35 -13.16 2.41
C LEU A 300 10.51 -13.47 1.17
N TRP A 301 11.05 -14.29 0.28
CA TRP A 301 10.41 -14.52 -1.01
C TRP A 301 9.17 -15.39 -0.80
N TYR A 302 8.00 -14.74 -0.70
CA TYR A 302 6.78 -14.92 -1.51
C TYR A 302 6.20 -16.33 -1.79
N PHE A 303 6.86 -17.44 -1.41
CA PHE A 303 6.50 -18.82 -1.78
C PHE A 303 5.53 -19.48 -0.81
N GLU A 304 5.63 -19.21 0.49
CA GLU A 304 4.62 -19.69 1.46
C GLU A 304 3.22 -19.12 1.16
N ASN A 305 3.16 -17.94 0.54
CA ASN A 305 1.92 -17.36 0.01
C ASN A 305 1.56 -17.83 -1.41
N MET A 306 2.53 -18.27 -2.24
CA MET A 306 2.19 -18.99 -3.50
C MET A 306 1.63 -20.39 -3.25
N ALA A 307 1.97 -21.05 -2.14
CA ALA A 307 1.33 -22.31 -1.73
C ALA A 307 -0.18 -22.18 -1.43
N LYS A 308 -0.72 -20.94 -1.40
CA LYS A 308 -2.16 -20.65 -1.32
C LYS A 308 -2.78 -20.12 -2.62
N HIS A 309 -1.98 -19.87 -3.66
CA HIS A 309 -2.45 -19.43 -4.97
C HIS A 309 -2.05 -20.41 -6.08
N GLU A 310 -2.74 -21.56 -6.11
CA GLU A 310 -2.93 -22.32 -7.33
C GLU A 310 -3.83 -21.54 -8.30
N SER A 311 -3.28 -20.52 -8.95
CA SER A 311 -3.91 -19.92 -10.13
C SER A 311 -2.88 -19.77 -11.24
N LYS A 312 -3.01 -20.64 -12.26
CA LYS A 312 -2.29 -20.60 -13.55
C LYS A 312 -2.44 -19.25 -14.29
N TYR A 313 -3.44 -18.46 -13.90
CA TYR A 313 -3.80 -17.18 -14.49
C TYR A 313 -3.69 -16.05 -13.46
N GLU A 314 -3.24 -14.88 -13.92
CA GLU A 314 -3.31 -13.63 -13.17
C GLU A 314 -4.61 -12.87 -13.55
N PRO A 315 -5.51 -12.55 -12.60
CA PRO A 315 -6.64 -11.68 -12.86
C PRO A 315 -6.20 -10.22 -12.98
N VAL A 316 -6.77 -9.53 -13.96
CA VAL A 316 -6.60 -8.10 -14.21
C VAL A 316 -7.99 -7.48 -14.25
N ILE A 317 -8.27 -6.63 -13.27
CA ILE A 317 -9.61 -6.07 -13.02
C ILE A 317 -9.53 -4.55 -13.00
N GLY A 318 -10.43 -3.89 -13.73
CA GLY A 318 -10.71 -2.46 -13.61
C GLY A 318 -12.17 -2.23 -13.26
N LEU A 319 -12.48 -1.13 -12.57
CA LEU A 319 -13.84 -0.78 -12.17
C LEU A 319 -14.31 0.51 -12.86
N GLU A 320 -15.58 0.51 -13.24
CA GLU A 320 -16.35 1.68 -13.68
C GLU A 320 -17.43 1.91 -12.62
N ILE A 321 -17.32 3.01 -11.86
CA ILE A 321 -18.17 3.27 -10.69
C ILE A 321 -18.96 4.56 -10.91
N HIS A 322 -20.29 4.44 -10.91
CA HIS A 322 -21.20 5.56 -11.08
C HIS A 322 -21.78 5.96 -9.71
N THR A 323 -21.74 7.24 -9.38
CA THR A 323 -22.21 7.81 -8.10
C THR A 323 -23.19 8.95 -8.35
N GLU A 324 -24.43 8.79 -7.90
CA GLU A 324 -25.43 9.83 -7.87
C GLU A 324 -25.03 10.93 -6.89
N LEU A 325 -24.97 12.18 -7.32
CA LEU A 325 -24.53 13.28 -6.46
C LEU A 325 -25.70 13.89 -5.68
N LYS A 326 -25.48 14.15 -4.39
CA LYS A 326 -26.47 14.72 -3.46
C LYS A 326 -26.60 16.23 -3.64
N THR A 327 -27.02 16.69 -4.80
CA THR A 327 -27.25 18.11 -5.12
C THR A 327 -28.67 18.56 -4.80
N LYS A 328 -28.93 19.88 -4.76
CA LYS A 328 -30.30 20.42 -4.62
C LYS A 328 -31.13 20.29 -5.91
N THR A 329 -30.48 20.50 -7.05
CA THR A 329 -31.10 20.48 -8.38
C THR A 329 -30.41 19.47 -9.29
N LYS A 330 -31.07 19.10 -10.39
CA LYS A 330 -30.52 18.24 -11.45
C LYS A 330 -29.28 18.84 -12.13
N MET A 331 -28.61 18.03 -12.95
CA MET A 331 -27.32 18.37 -13.58
C MET A 331 -27.43 19.51 -14.59
N PHE A 332 -28.52 19.51 -15.36
CA PHE A 332 -28.71 20.42 -16.49
C PHE A 332 -30.01 21.25 -16.41
N CYS A 333 -30.73 21.20 -15.28
CA CYS A 333 -31.98 21.95 -15.10
C CYS A 333 -32.31 22.19 -13.61
N ALA A 334 -33.26 23.09 -13.35
CA ALA A 334 -33.66 23.49 -12.00
C ALA A 334 -34.66 22.55 -11.30
N SER A 335 -35.01 21.40 -11.89
CA SER A 335 -35.84 20.38 -11.21
C SER A 335 -35.12 19.87 -9.96
N LYS A 336 -35.90 19.57 -8.91
CA LYS A 336 -35.39 18.97 -7.67
C LYS A 336 -34.66 17.67 -7.97
N ASN A 337 -33.51 17.47 -7.33
CA ASN A 337 -32.89 16.16 -7.23
C ASN A 337 -33.41 15.49 -5.95
N ASP A 338 -34.10 14.36 -6.09
CA ASP A 338 -34.78 13.67 -5.00
C ASP A 338 -34.86 12.15 -5.29
N PRO A 339 -33.92 11.34 -4.75
CA PRO A 339 -33.91 9.90 -4.99
C PRO A 339 -35.04 9.14 -4.29
N ASP A 340 -35.65 9.74 -3.26
CA ASP A 340 -36.68 9.14 -2.41
C ASP A 340 -38.11 9.44 -2.88
N GLU A 341 -38.30 10.23 -3.95
CA GLU A 341 -39.60 10.45 -4.58
C GLU A 341 -40.21 9.14 -5.11
N ARG A 342 -41.49 8.92 -4.81
CA ARG A 342 -42.25 7.70 -5.12
C ARG A 342 -43.35 7.93 -6.16
N HIS A 343 -43.74 9.18 -6.40
CA HIS A 343 -44.76 9.53 -7.39
C HIS A 343 -44.09 9.74 -8.76
N PRO A 344 -44.43 8.96 -9.79
CA PRO A 344 -43.73 9.02 -11.08
C PRO A 344 -43.93 10.38 -11.76
N ASN A 345 -42.88 10.86 -12.42
CA ASN A 345 -42.90 12.07 -13.26
C ASN A 345 -43.35 13.36 -12.54
N ILE A 346 -42.97 13.55 -11.27
CA ILE A 346 -43.19 14.79 -10.50
C ILE A 346 -41.98 15.75 -10.62
N ASN A 347 -40.76 15.25 -10.40
CA ASN A 347 -39.55 16.06 -10.39
C ASN A 347 -38.97 16.25 -11.80
N ILE A 348 -39.81 16.71 -12.72
CA ILE A 348 -39.50 16.85 -14.16
C ILE A 348 -39.65 18.30 -14.65
N CYS A 349 -39.09 18.59 -15.82
CA CYS A 349 -39.27 19.85 -16.54
C CYS A 349 -39.03 19.63 -18.05
N PRO A 350 -39.32 20.62 -18.91
CA PRO A 350 -39.10 20.50 -20.35
C PRO A 350 -37.67 20.09 -20.74
N ILE A 351 -36.64 20.57 -20.01
CA ILE A 351 -35.23 20.28 -20.30
C ILE A 351 -34.90 18.79 -20.05
N CYS A 352 -35.18 18.27 -18.84
CA CYS A 352 -34.86 16.88 -18.52
C CYS A 352 -35.77 15.86 -19.23
N THR A 353 -36.91 16.30 -19.77
CA THR A 353 -37.79 15.48 -20.64
C THR A 353 -37.54 15.71 -22.14
N GLY A 354 -36.46 16.42 -22.51
CA GLY A 354 -36.01 16.54 -23.90
C GLY A 354 -36.99 17.25 -24.84
N GLN A 355 -37.78 18.20 -24.33
CA GLN A 355 -38.78 18.89 -25.15
C GLN A 355 -38.12 19.77 -26.24
N PRO A 356 -38.73 19.87 -27.44
CA PRO A 356 -38.20 20.69 -28.52
C PRO A 356 -37.94 22.15 -28.12
N GLY A 357 -36.76 22.66 -28.44
CA GLY A 357 -36.36 24.06 -28.18
C GLY A 357 -35.84 24.35 -26.77
N THR A 358 -35.64 23.33 -25.93
CA THR A 358 -35.03 23.50 -24.60
C THR A 358 -33.50 23.38 -24.65
N LEU A 359 -32.81 24.02 -23.70
CA LEU A 359 -31.34 24.00 -23.60
C LEU A 359 -30.89 23.61 -22.17
N PRO A 360 -29.79 22.84 -22.02
CA PRO A 360 -29.20 22.48 -20.74
C PRO A 360 -28.46 23.65 -20.07
N VAL A 361 -28.38 23.65 -18.73
CA VAL A 361 -27.61 24.63 -17.93
C VAL A 361 -26.83 23.91 -16.81
N ILE A 362 -25.50 24.00 -16.83
CA ILE A 362 -24.59 23.28 -15.92
C ILE A 362 -24.85 23.62 -14.45
N ASN A 363 -25.00 22.59 -13.62
CA ASN A 363 -25.05 22.69 -12.17
C ASN A 363 -23.67 22.89 -11.54
N GLN A 364 -23.43 24.06 -10.94
CA GLN A 364 -22.18 24.41 -10.25
C GLN A 364 -21.90 23.53 -9.01
N GLU A 365 -22.94 23.12 -8.27
CA GLU A 365 -22.80 22.25 -7.09
C GLU A 365 -22.22 20.88 -7.48
N ALA A 366 -22.69 20.31 -8.59
CA ALA A 366 -22.19 19.04 -9.12
C ALA A 366 -20.72 19.13 -9.53
N VAL A 367 -20.32 20.20 -10.23
CA VAL A 367 -18.91 20.44 -10.61
C VAL A 367 -18.02 20.56 -9.37
N ASN A 368 -18.41 21.39 -8.40
CA ASN A 368 -17.64 21.58 -7.17
C ASN A 368 -17.47 20.26 -6.39
N LYS A 369 -18.51 19.42 -6.37
CA LYS A 369 -18.46 18.09 -5.73
C LYS A 369 -17.49 17.14 -6.42
N VAL A 370 -17.45 17.08 -7.75
CA VAL A 370 -16.49 16.23 -8.47
C VAL A 370 -15.06 16.73 -8.34
N ILE A 371 -14.83 18.05 -8.33
CA ILE A 371 -13.51 18.64 -7.98
C ILE A 371 -13.08 18.17 -6.58
N LYS A 372 -14.00 18.18 -5.60
CA LYS A 372 -13.74 17.74 -4.22
C LYS A 372 -13.32 16.25 -4.16
N VAL A 373 -13.97 15.37 -4.93
CA VAL A 373 -13.57 13.96 -5.07
C VAL A 373 -12.21 13.83 -5.75
N GLY A 374 -11.97 14.57 -6.84
CA GLY A 374 -10.68 14.56 -7.54
C GLY A 374 -9.51 14.98 -6.64
N LEU A 375 -9.70 16.02 -5.81
CA LEU A 375 -8.71 16.45 -4.82
C LEU A 375 -8.44 15.35 -3.77
N ALA A 376 -9.48 14.71 -3.23
CA ALA A 376 -9.34 13.63 -2.27
C ALA A 376 -8.60 12.41 -2.83
N LEU A 377 -8.81 12.11 -4.12
CA LEU A 377 -8.14 11.03 -4.85
C LEU A 377 -6.83 11.46 -5.53
N GLN A 378 -6.31 12.65 -5.20
CA GLN A 378 -5.04 13.19 -5.72
C GLN A 378 -4.98 13.27 -7.26
N SER A 379 -6.13 13.42 -7.91
CA SER A 379 -6.27 13.63 -9.35
C SER A 379 -5.79 15.01 -9.77
N LYS A 380 -5.34 15.13 -11.02
CA LYS A 380 -5.14 16.44 -11.66
C LYS A 380 -6.51 16.99 -12.08
N ILE A 381 -6.90 18.14 -11.54
CA ILE A 381 -8.08 18.89 -12.00
C ILE A 381 -7.75 19.58 -13.34
N SER A 382 -8.64 19.47 -14.31
CA SER A 382 -8.49 20.08 -15.63
C SER A 382 -8.83 21.57 -15.60
N GLU A 383 -7.99 22.45 -16.17
CA GLU A 383 -8.29 23.90 -16.28
C GLU A 383 -9.45 24.16 -17.25
N ILE A 384 -9.54 23.36 -18.32
CA ILE A 384 -10.62 23.40 -19.31
C ILE A 384 -11.21 22.00 -19.36
N THR A 385 -12.54 21.94 -19.34
CA THR A 385 -13.31 20.70 -19.43
C THR A 385 -14.55 20.95 -20.28
N LYS A 386 -14.96 19.98 -21.11
CA LYS A 386 -16.12 20.12 -22.00
C LYS A 386 -17.13 19.01 -21.80
N TRP A 387 -18.27 19.17 -22.45
CA TRP A 387 -19.35 18.19 -22.48
C TRP A 387 -19.45 17.58 -23.87
N ASP A 388 -19.92 16.33 -23.93
CA ASP A 388 -20.05 15.53 -25.14
C ASP A 388 -21.40 14.80 -25.14
N ARG A 389 -21.99 14.61 -26.33
CA ARG A 389 -23.19 13.80 -26.52
C ARG A 389 -22.80 12.34 -26.75
N LYS A 390 -23.26 11.46 -25.87
CA LYS A 390 -23.21 9.99 -25.99
C LYS A 390 -24.54 9.53 -26.60
N ASN A 391 -24.54 9.28 -27.91
CA ASN A 391 -25.77 9.13 -28.69
C ASN A 391 -26.25 7.67 -28.73
N TYR A 392 -27.37 7.38 -28.06
CA TYR A 392 -28.07 6.10 -28.15
C TYR A 392 -29.57 6.26 -27.85
N PHE A 393 -30.40 5.40 -28.44
CA PHE A 393 -31.85 5.45 -28.27
C PHE A 393 -32.30 4.41 -27.25
N TYR A 394 -32.87 4.89 -26.14
CA TYR A 394 -33.55 4.03 -25.16
C TYR A 394 -34.71 4.81 -24.51
N PRO A 395 -35.83 4.16 -24.11
CA PRO A 395 -37.04 4.88 -23.69
C PRO A 395 -36.89 5.73 -22.42
N ASP A 396 -35.90 5.45 -21.58
CA ASP A 396 -35.58 6.21 -20.36
C ASP A 396 -34.71 7.45 -20.61
N LEU A 397 -34.21 7.63 -21.85
CA LEU A 397 -33.32 8.70 -22.26
C LEU A 397 -34.04 9.62 -23.25
N PRO A 398 -34.82 10.61 -22.77
CA PRO A 398 -35.81 11.31 -23.58
C PRO A 398 -35.20 12.18 -24.69
N LYS A 399 -33.92 12.56 -24.58
CA LYS A 399 -33.19 13.34 -25.59
C LYS A 399 -32.66 12.49 -26.77
N GLY A 400 -32.60 11.16 -26.64
CA GLY A 400 -31.89 10.29 -27.59
C GLY A 400 -30.36 10.41 -27.53
N TYR A 401 -29.83 11.15 -26.55
CA TYR A 401 -28.42 11.24 -26.20
C TYR A 401 -28.28 11.60 -24.72
N GLN A 402 -27.22 11.10 -24.09
CA GLN A 402 -26.81 11.41 -22.73
C GLN A 402 -25.70 12.46 -22.80
N ILE A 403 -25.82 13.55 -22.05
CA ILE A 403 -24.73 14.51 -21.87
C ILE A 403 -23.74 13.94 -20.85
N SER A 404 -22.49 13.73 -21.30
CA SER A 404 -21.39 13.13 -20.55
C SER A 404 -20.09 13.87 -20.91
N GLN A 405 -18.91 13.33 -20.57
CA GLN A 405 -17.61 13.89 -20.98
C GLN A 405 -16.73 12.81 -21.57
N TYR A 406 -16.15 13.04 -22.75
CA TYR A 406 -15.33 12.04 -23.44
C TYR A 406 -13.83 12.26 -23.25
N ASP A 407 -13.24 13.26 -23.89
CA ASP A 407 -11.78 13.47 -23.95
C ASP A 407 -11.22 14.50 -22.96
N GLU A 408 -12.05 15.42 -22.45
CA GLU A 408 -11.63 16.45 -21.46
C GLU A 408 -12.43 16.35 -20.14
N PRO A 409 -12.26 15.27 -19.35
CA PRO A 409 -12.95 15.09 -18.06
C PRO A 409 -12.47 16.09 -17.00
N ILE A 410 -13.27 16.31 -15.95
CA ILE A 410 -12.94 17.22 -14.84
C ILE A 410 -11.67 16.78 -14.10
N CYS A 411 -11.49 15.47 -13.91
CA CYS A 411 -10.32 14.91 -13.22
C CYS A 411 -9.59 13.88 -14.09
N LEU A 412 -8.26 14.00 -14.14
CA LEU A 412 -7.36 13.08 -14.83
C LEU A 412 -6.36 12.47 -13.86
N GLY A 413 -6.12 11.16 -13.96
CA GLY A 413 -5.24 10.46 -13.02
C GLY A 413 -5.81 10.44 -11.61
N GLY A 414 -4.94 10.13 -10.64
CA GLY A 414 -5.27 10.01 -9.22
C GLY A 414 -4.97 8.61 -8.72
N LYS A 415 -5.21 8.37 -7.42
CA LYS A 415 -5.01 7.08 -6.78
C LYS A 415 -5.80 6.95 -5.48
N LEU A 416 -6.12 5.71 -5.13
CA LEU A 416 -6.69 5.35 -3.82
C LEU A 416 -5.89 4.20 -3.20
N LEU A 417 -5.57 4.33 -1.92
CA LEU A 417 -4.94 3.27 -1.13
C LEU A 417 -6.02 2.34 -0.57
N ILE A 418 -5.96 1.04 -0.84
CA ILE A 418 -6.83 0.06 -0.18
C ILE A 418 -6.34 -0.12 1.27
N PRO A 419 -7.18 0.13 2.30
CA PRO A 419 -6.79 -0.04 3.70
C PRO A 419 -6.32 -1.47 4.01
N GLY A 420 -5.33 -1.61 4.89
CA GLY A 420 -4.82 -2.91 5.36
C GLY A 420 -3.96 -3.69 4.35
N THR A 421 -4.08 -3.45 3.04
CA THR A 421 -3.26 -4.15 2.01
C THR A 421 -2.01 -3.38 1.60
N GLY A 422 -1.99 -2.04 1.79
CA GLY A 422 -0.91 -1.18 1.32
C GLY A 422 -0.88 -0.97 -0.19
N LYS A 423 -1.89 -1.46 -0.94
CA LYS A 423 -1.95 -1.40 -2.40
C LYS A 423 -2.61 -0.10 -2.87
N GLU A 424 -1.88 0.70 -3.63
CA GLU A 424 -2.44 1.86 -4.36
C GLU A 424 -3.03 1.40 -5.69
N ILE A 425 -4.28 1.79 -5.96
CA ILE A 425 -4.99 1.59 -7.22
C ILE A 425 -5.06 2.93 -7.93
N ASN A 426 -4.61 3.00 -9.18
CA ASN A 426 -4.60 4.26 -9.91
C ASN A 426 -6.00 4.55 -10.48
N ILE A 427 -6.36 5.83 -10.55
CA ILE A 427 -7.59 6.31 -11.17
C ILE A 427 -7.24 6.81 -12.57
N THR A 428 -7.98 6.38 -13.59
CA THR A 428 -7.80 6.84 -14.97
C THR A 428 -8.38 8.24 -15.12
N ARG A 429 -9.64 8.41 -14.73
CA ARG A 429 -10.41 9.66 -14.85
C ARG A 429 -11.61 9.69 -13.90
N ILE A 430 -12.11 10.90 -13.66
CA ILE A 430 -13.42 11.14 -13.04
C ILE A 430 -14.13 12.22 -13.86
N HIS A 431 -15.37 11.96 -14.23
CA HIS A 431 -16.18 12.87 -15.03
C HIS A 431 -17.62 12.90 -14.56
N LEU A 432 -18.37 13.88 -15.05
CA LEU A 432 -19.80 13.99 -14.85
C LEU A 432 -20.56 13.48 -16.09
N GLU A 433 -21.77 13.00 -15.83
CA GLU A 433 -22.83 12.82 -16.80
C GLU A 433 -24.20 13.05 -16.12
N GLU A 434 -25.26 12.94 -16.90
CA GLU A 434 -26.63 12.86 -16.38
C GLU A 434 -27.13 11.42 -16.32
N ASP A 435 -27.88 11.05 -15.27
CA ASP A 435 -28.52 9.74 -15.20
C ASP A 435 -29.77 9.65 -16.09
N THR A 436 -30.15 8.43 -16.45
CA THR A 436 -31.37 8.15 -17.23
C THR A 436 -32.61 8.04 -16.33
N GLY A 437 -33.80 8.01 -16.93
CA GLY A 437 -35.04 7.65 -16.24
C GLY A 437 -35.01 6.22 -15.68
N ARG A 438 -36.13 5.79 -15.07
CA ARG A 438 -36.34 4.41 -14.62
C ARG A 438 -37.36 3.73 -15.54
N LEU A 439 -37.11 2.48 -15.92
CA LEU A 439 -38.09 1.61 -16.60
C LEU A 439 -38.69 0.62 -15.61
N LEU A 440 -40.00 0.45 -15.66
CA LEU A 440 -40.74 -0.54 -14.87
C LEU A 440 -41.38 -1.55 -15.81
N HIS A 441 -40.96 -2.81 -15.67
CA HIS A 441 -41.45 -3.96 -16.46
C HIS A 441 -42.31 -4.92 -15.63
N GLU A 442 -42.04 -5.05 -14.33
CA GLU A 442 -42.77 -5.99 -13.46
C GLU A 442 -44.24 -5.60 -13.32
N GLY A 443 -45.14 -6.59 -13.41
CA GLY A 443 -46.60 -6.36 -13.40
C GLY A 443 -47.18 -5.82 -14.72
N HIS A 444 -46.36 -5.45 -15.71
CA HIS A 444 -46.80 -4.83 -16.96
C HIS A 444 -46.58 -5.74 -18.17
N ILE A 445 -47.64 -6.44 -18.59
CA ILE A 445 -47.58 -7.30 -19.80
C ILE A 445 -47.79 -6.43 -21.05
N GLY A 446 -46.93 -6.61 -22.06
CA GLY A 446 -47.07 -6.00 -23.39
C GLY A 446 -46.70 -4.51 -23.49
N HIS A 447 -46.26 -3.88 -22.40
CA HIS A 447 -45.76 -2.50 -22.37
C HIS A 447 -44.75 -2.34 -21.23
N SER A 448 -44.17 -1.15 -21.07
CA SER A 448 -43.32 -0.81 -19.94
C SER A 448 -43.55 0.64 -19.56
N LEU A 449 -43.50 0.96 -18.28
CA LEU A 449 -43.69 2.32 -17.80
C LEU A 449 -42.35 3.05 -17.68
N VAL A 450 -42.37 4.36 -17.93
CA VAL A 450 -41.19 5.23 -17.86
C VAL A 450 -41.40 6.30 -16.79
N ASP A 451 -40.43 6.43 -15.88
CA ASP A 451 -40.36 7.51 -14.90
C ASP A 451 -39.11 8.38 -15.13
N PHE A 452 -39.33 9.65 -15.50
CA PHE A 452 -38.28 10.63 -15.72
C PHE A 452 -37.88 11.41 -14.44
N ASN A 453 -38.37 11.04 -13.25
CA ASN A 453 -37.90 11.61 -11.98
C ASN A 453 -36.37 11.57 -11.86
N ARG A 454 -35.73 10.47 -12.27
CA ARG A 454 -34.25 10.33 -12.25
C ARG A 454 -33.54 10.92 -13.47
N ALA A 455 -34.23 11.10 -14.60
CA ALA A 455 -33.63 11.64 -15.81
C ALA A 455 -33.05 13.04 -15.58
N GLY A 456 -31.76 13.23 -15.86
CA GLY A 456 -31.07 14.51 -15.65
C GLY A 456 -30.40 14.67 -14.28
N VAL A 457 -30.50 13.72 -13.36
CA VAL A 457 -29.80 13.76 -12.05
C VAL A 457 -28.27 13.73 -12.26
N PRO A 458 -27.45 14.48 -11.49
CA PRO A 458 -26.00 14.46 -11.68
C PRO A 458 -25.40 13.12 -11.27
N LEU A 459 -24.64 12.54 -12.19
CA LEU A 459 -23.98 11.25 -12.04
C LEU A 459 -22.48 11.46 -12.24
N MET A 460 -21.68 11.06 -11.27
CA MET A 460 -20.22 11.05 -11.39
C MET A 460 -19.77 9.64 -11.79
N GLU A 461 -19.02 9.50 -12.87
CA GLU A 461 -18.39 8.22 -13.24
C GLU A 461 -16.88 8.29 -12.98
N LEU A 462 -16.40 7.37 -12.15
CA LEU A 462 -14.99 7.12 -11.85
C LEU A 462 -14.55 5.84 -12.56
N VAL A 463 -13.42 5.91 -13.27
CA VAL A 463 -12.83 4.76 -13.96
C VAL A 463 -11.44 4.50 -13.40
N THR A 464 -11.18 3.28 -12.91
CA THR A 464 -9.84 2.89 -12.43
C THR A 464 -8.92 2.49 -13.59
N GLU A 465 -7.61 2.50 -13.34
CA GLU A 465 -6.70 1.64 -14.11
C GLU A 465 -6.96 0.17 -13.72
N PRO A 466 -6.57 -0.82 -14.55
CA PRO A 466 -6.84 -2.23 -14.30
C PRO A 466 -5.79 -2.84 -13.33
N ASP A 467 -5.63 -2.23 -12.16
CA ASP A 467 -4.62 -2.61 -11.15
C ASP A 467 -5.11 -3.66 -10.14
N LEU A 468 -6.41 -3.97 -10.11
CA LEU A 468 -7.03 -4.90 -9.14
C LEU A 468 -6.83 -6.36 -9.58
N ASN A 469 -6.59 -7.26 -8.63
CA ASN A 469 -6.28 -8.67 -8.87
C ASN A 469 -7.23 -9.67 -8.19
N SER A 470 -8.19 -9.23 -7.37
CA SER A 470 -9.18 -10.11 -6.73
C SER A 470 -10.52 -9.41 -6.50
N GLY A 471 -11.59 -10.19 -6.26
CA GLY A 471 -12.88 -9.64 -5.86
C GLY A 471 -12.84 -8.93 -4.51
N GLU A 472 -11.99 -9.39 -3.58
CA GLU A 472 -11.82 -8.79 -2.26
C GLU A 472 -11.16 -7.40 -2.36
N GLU A 473 -10.10 -7.25 -3.17
CA GLU A 473 -9.50 -5.93 -3.43
C GLU A 473 -10.49 -4.97 -4.09
N ALA A 474 -11.25 -5.44 -5.07
CA ALA A 474 -12.24 -4.62 -5.77
C ALA A 474 -13.38 -4.16 -4.85
N SER A 475 -13.83 -5.05 -3.96
CA SER A 475 -14.83 -4.75 -2.93
C SER A 475 -14.29 -3.74 -1.91
N ALA A 476 -13.06 -3.94 -1.42
CA ALA A 476 -12.41 -3.03 -0.47
C ALA A 476 -12.15 -1.63 -1.06
N PHE A 477 -11.75 -1.55 -2.34
CA PHE A 477 -11.62 -0.28 -3.06
C PHE A 477 -12.97 0.45 -3.15
N ALA A 478 -14.05 -0.25 -3.50
CA ALA A 478 -15.38 0.35 -3.63
C ALA A 478 -15.94 0.81 -2.27
N GLN A 479 -15.66 0.07 -1.18
CA GLN A 479 -16.01 0.46 0.19
C GLN A 479 -15.25 1.72 0.65
N GLU A 480 -13.94 1.80 0.39
CA GLU A 480 -13.14 2.98 0.76
C GLU A 480 -13.58 4.22 -0.05
N LEU A 481 -13.90 4.05 -1.34
CA LEU A 481 -14.46 5.12 -2.15
C LEU A 481 -15.82 5.58 -1.63
N GLN A 482 -16.72 4.66 -1.25
CA GLN A 482 -18.00 5.02 -0.63
C GLN A 482 -17.80 5.84 0.65
N LEU A 483 -16.84 5.44 1.49
CA LEU A 483 -16.53 6.14 2.73
C LEU A 483 -16.03 7.56 2.48
N ILE A 484 -15.14 7.76 1.51
CA ILE A 484 -14.68 9.09 1.07
C ILE A 484 -15.85 9.93 0.55
N LEU A 485 -16.72 9.38 -0.30
CA LEU A 485 -17.86 10.10 -0.87
C LEU A 485 -18.83 10.63 0.20
N ARG A 486 -19.04 9.84 1.27
CA ARG A 486 -19.84 10.21 2.44
C ARG A 486 -19.18 11.33 3.24
N TYR A 487 -17.92 11.14 3.66
CA TYR A 487 -17.15 12.15 4.41
C TYR A 487 -17.09 13.49 3.66
N LEU A 488 -16.95 13.49 2.34
CA LEU A 488 -16.89 14.74 1.56
C LEU A 488 -18.24 15.49 1.46
N GLY A 489 -19.37 14.86 1.85
CA GLY A 489 -20.73 15.38 1.65
C GLY A 489 -21.21 15.31 0.19
N VAL A 490 -20.61 14.42 -0.60
CA VAL A 490 -20.80 14.37 -2.06
C VAL A 490 -21.98 13.49 -2.45
N SER A 491 -22.12 12.33 -1.80
CA SER A 491 -23.21 11.38 -1.98
C SER A 491 -23.43 10.55 -0.71
N ASP A 492 -24.66 10.10 -0.46
CA ASP A 492 -24.92 9.06 0.54
C ASP A 492 -24.45 7.67 0.03
N ALA A 493 -24.22 7.55 -1.29
CA ALA A 493 -23.57 6.43 -1.97
C ALA A 493 -24.17 5.05 -1.61
N ASP A 494 -25.48 5.01 -1.38
CA ASP A 494 -26.24 3.81 -1.08
C ASP A 494 -26.39 2.92 -2.33
N MET A 495 -25.93 1.66 -2.24
CA MET A 495 -26.02 0.71 -3.36
C MET A 495 -27.43 0.13 -3.51
N GLU A 496 -28.19 -0.04 -2.43
CA GLU A 496 -29.55 -0.58 -2.45
C GLU A 496 -30.52 0.43 -3.10
N LYS A 497 -30.33 1.71 -2.84
CA LYS A 497 -31.03 2.81 -3.55
C LYS A 497 -30.50 3.07 -4.97
N GLY A 498 -29.43 2.41 -5.39
CA GLY A 498 -28.80 2.60 -6.71
C GLY A 498 -28.01 3.90 -6.88
N GLN A 499 -27.73 4.61 -5.78
CA GLN A 499 -26.90 5.82 -5.77
C GLN A 499 -25.43 5.50 -6.01
N LEU A 500 -24.95 4.32 -5.62
CA LEU A 500 -23.63 3.81 -5.98
C LEU A 500 -23.77 2.53 -6.81
N ARG A 501 -23.30 2.57 -8.06
CA ARG A 501 -23.33 1.45 -9.02
C ARG A 501 -21.90 1.07 -9.38
N VAL A 502 -21.55 -0.21 -9.27
CA VAL A 502 -20.23 -0.73 -9.65
C VAL A 502 -20.38 -1.65 -10.86
N GLU A 503 -19.52 -1.47 -11.84
CA GLU A 503 -19.35 -2.38 -12.96
C GLU A 503 -17.90 -2.87 -13.01
N ALA A 504 -17.71 -4.18 -13.24
CA ALA A 504 -16.41 -4.83 -13.16
C ALA A 504 -15.93 -5.33 -14.52
N ASN A 505 -14.73 -4.91 -14.92
CA ASN A 505 -14.10 -5.28 -16.16
C ASN A 505 -12.96 -6.27 -15.89
N ILE A 506 -13.11 -7.52 -16.31
CA ILE A 506 -12.24 -8.63 -15.90
C ILE A 506 -11.59 -9.28 -17.12
N SER A 507 -10.29 -9.47 -17.04
CA SER A 507 -9.50 -10.27 -17.96
C SER A 507 -8.57 -11.20 -17.17
N LEU A 508 -8.41 -12.44 -17.62
CA LEU A 508 -7.30 -13.29 -17.18
C LEU A 508 -6.11 -13.21 -18.15
N ARG A 509 -4.89 -13.31 -17.63
CA ARG A 509 -3.66 -13.41 -18.44
C ARG A 509 -2.74 -14.55 -17.96
N GLU A 510 -2.12 -15.24 -18.92
CA GLU A 510 -1.01 -16.18 -18.69
C GLU A 510 0.38 -15.52 -18.84
N SER A 511 0.42 -14.29 -19.39
CA SER A 511 1.65 -13.56 -19.70
C SER A 511 1.41 -12.05 -19.60
N MET A 512 2.37 -11.21 -20.02
CA MET A 512 2.22 -9.75 -20.01
C MET A 512 1.13 -9.21 -20.96
N VAL A 513 0.55 -10.04 -21.84
CA VAL A 513 -0.53 -9.67 -22.76
C VAL A 513 -1.88 -9.91 -22.07
N LEU A 514 -2.76 -8.90 -22.09
CA LEU A 514 -4.12 -9.01 -21.58
C LEU A 514 -4.97 -9.98 -22.41
N GLY A 515 -5.75 -10.82 -21.76
CA GLY A 515 -6.75 -11.68 -22.39
C GLY A 515 -8.04 -10.93 -22.77
N THR A 516 -9.09 -11.68 -23.12
CA THR A 516 -10.38 -11.10 -23.48
C THR A 516 -11.05 -10.45 -22.26
N LYS A 517 -11.39 -9.16 -22.38
CA LYS A 517 -12.17 -8.40 -21.39
C LYS A 517 -13.64 -8.88 -21.38
N VAL A 518 -14.16 -9.26 -20.21
CA VAL A 518 -15.59 -9.43 -19.92
C VAL A 518 -16.04 -8.31 -18.99
N GLU A 519 -17.25 -7.81 -19.20
CA GLU A 519 -17.85 -6.69 -18.46
C GLU A 519 -19.03 -7.23 -17.64
N ILE A 520 -18.99 -7.11 -16.31
CA ILE A 520 -20.08 -7.51 -15.41
C ILE A 520 -20.84 -6.26 -14.93
N LYS A 521 -22.16 -6.26 -15.13
CA LYS A 521 -23.11 -5.26 -14.66
C LYS A 521 -24.03 -5.83 -13.55
N ASN A 522 -24.82 -4.94 -12.95
CA ASN A 522 -25.79 -5.23 -11.88
C ASN A 522 -25.14 -5.73 -10.57
N LEU A 523 -24.06 -5.10 -10.14
CA LEU A 523 -23.39 -5.39 -8.86
C LEU A 523 -23.93 -4.47 -7.76
N ASN A 524 -25.08 -4.86 -7.18
CA ASN A 524 -25.87 -4.02 -6.27
C ASN A 524 -25.41 -4.07 -4.80
N SER A 525 -24.35 -4.80 -4.48
CA SER A 525 -23.75 -4.83 -3.14
C SER A 525 -22.24 -5.11 -3.20
N PHE A 526 -21.49 -4.68 -2.19
CA PHE A 526 -20.05 -5.00 -2.09
C PHE A 526 -19.75 -6.49 -2.06
N LYS A 527 -20.69 -7.29 -1.53
CA LYS A 527 -20.65 -8.75 -1.59
C LYS A 527 -20.84 -9.25 -3.03
N ALA A 528 -21.84 -8.75 -3.75
CA ALA A 528 -22.03 -9.07 -5.17
C ALA A 528 -20.82 -8.70 -6.02
N VAL A 529 -20.17 -7.55 -5.77
CA VAL A 529 -18.92 -7.16 -6.46
C VAL A 529 -17.86 -8.26 -6.32
N ARG A 530 -17.54 -8.67 -5.09
CA ARG A 530 -16.56 -9.73 -4.84
C ARG A 530 -16.99 -11.06 -5.44
N ASP A 531 -18.18 -11.54 -5.08
CA ASP A 531 -18.64 -12.88 -5.39
C ASP A 531 -18.80 -13.07 -6.92
N ALA A 532 -19.19 -12.01 -7.66
CA ALA A 532 -19.26 -12.00 -9.12
C ALA A 532 -17.88 -12.01 -9.79
N ILE A 533 -16.92 -11.23 -9.28
CA ILE A 533 -15.54 -11.21 -9.77
C ILE A 533 -14.90 -12.59 -9.57
N ASP A 534 -15.01 -13.16 -8.36
CA ASP A 534 -14.43 -14.46 -8.02
C ASP A 534 -15.08 -15.61 -8.82
N TYR A 535 -16.39 -15.52 -9.10
CA TYR A 535 -17.06 -16.45 -10.01
C TYR A 535 -16.52 -16.33 -11.44
N GLU A 536 -16.40 -15.12 -11.96
CA GLU A 536 -15.97 -14.87 -13.34
C GLU A 536 -14.50 -15.26 -13.57
N ILE A 537 -13.62 -15.04 -12.59
CA ILE A 537 -12.24 -15.56 -12.60
C ILE A 537 -12.25 -17.08 -12.75
N LYS A 538 -13.02 -17.80 -11.93
CA LYS A 538 -13.14 -19.27 -12.02
C LYS A 538 -13.74 -19.72 -13.36
N ARG A 539 -14.71 -18.97 -13.90
CA ARG A 539 -15.35 -19.23 -15.19
C ARG A 539 -14.37 -19.07 -16.36
N GLN A 540 -13.62 -17.98 -16.40
CA GLN A 540 -12.64 -17.72 -17.45
C GLN A 540 -11.49 -18.73 -17.39
N ALA A 541 -10.95 -19.01 -16.20
CA ALA A 541 -9.88 -20.00 -16.01
C ALA A 541 -10.30 -21.36 -16.56
N LYS A 542 -11.49 -21.85 -16.18
CA LYS A 542 -12.06 -23.10 -16.69
C LYS A 542 -12.21 -23.11 -18.21
N LEU A 543 -12.66 -22.00 -18.83
CA LEU A 543 -12.77 -21.93 -20.29
C LEU A 543 -11.41 -22.05 -20.97
N ILE A 544 -10.39 -21.35 -20.46
CA ILE A 544 -9.04 -21.37 -21.04
C ILE A 544 -8.38 -22.74 -20.83
N ASP A 545 -8.55 -23.37 -19.67
CA ASP A 545 -8.09 -24.74 -19.38
C ASP A 545 -8.78 -25.80 -20.25
N GLU A 546 -10.04 -25.60 -20.62
CA GLU A 546 -10.76 -26.43 -21.62
C GLU A 546 -10.34 -26.12 -23.08
N GLY A 547 -9.36 -25.24 -23.30
CA GLY A 547 -8.91 -24.81 -24.64
C GLY A 547 -9.92 -23.93 -25.38
N LYS A 548 -10.95 -23.42 -24.70
CA LYS A 548 -11.99 -22.56 -25.26
C LYS A 548 -11.60 -21.09 -25.14
N LYS A 549 -12.05 -20.28 -26.09
CA LYS A 549 -11.82 -18.83 -26.05
C LYS A 549 -12.85 -18.15 -25.15
N VAL A 550 -12.39 -17.26 -24.29
CA VAL A 550 -13.27 -16.27 -23.64
C VAL A 550 -13.76 -15.29 -24.72
N VAL A 551 -15.08 -15.11 -24.81
CA VAL A 551 -15.74 -14.19 -25.75
C VAL A 551 -15.94 -12.85 -25.05
N GLN A 552 -15.79 -11.75 -25.79
CA GLN A 552 -16.07 -10.41 -25.27
C GLN A 552 -17.60 -10.19 -25.24
N GLU A 553 -18.15 -10.02 -24.05
CA GLU A 553 -19.58 -9.95 -23.79
C GLU A 553 -19.86 -9.09 -22.55
N THR A 554 -21.09 -8.60 -22.43
CA THR A 554 -21.59 -8.01 -21.17
C THR A 554 -22.45 -9.04 -20.46
N ARG A 555 -22.19 -9.25 -19.17
CA ARG A 555 -22.89 -10.22 -18.31
C ARG A 555 -23.54 -9.51 -17.13
N GLY A 556 -24.66 -10.05 -16.67
CA GLY A 556 -25.28 -9.65 -15.41
C GLY A 556 -24.92 -10.63 -14.30
N TRP A 557 -24.73 -10.14 -13.08
CA TRP A 557 -24.75 -11.00 -11.90
C TRP A 557 -26.19 -11.40 -11.54
N ASN A 558 -26.38 -12.65 -11.10
CA ASN A 558 -27.64 -13.13 -10.54
C ASN A 558 -27.38 -13.70 -9.14
N GLU A 559 -27.96 -13.05 -8.12
CA GLU A 559 -27.72 -13.38 -6.72
C GLU A 559 -28.32 -14.74 -6.31
N ASP A 560 -29.53 -15.08 -6.78
CA ASP A 560 -30.21 -16.35 -6.45
C ASP A 560 -29.41 -17.59 -6.85
N THR A 561 -28.72 -17.53 -7.99
CA THR A 561 -27.96 -18.66 -8.54
C THR A 561 -26.45 -18.56 -8.29
N GLY A 562 -25.96 -17.40 -7.84
CA GLY A 562 -24.54 -17.12 -7.62
C GLY A 562 -23.69 -17.21 -8.88
N LYS A 563 -24.19 -16.72 -10.03
CA LYS A 563 -23.57 -16.89 -11.36
C LYS A 563 -23.66 -15.61 -12.20
N THR A 564 -22.66 -15.41 -13.07
CA THR A 564 -22.78 -14.44 -14.17
C THR A 564 -23.56 -15.05 -15.33
N ILE A 565 -24.52 -14.31 -15.90
CA ILE A 565 -25.35 -14.71 -17.05
C ILE A 565 -25.06 -13.77 -18.22
N SER A 566 -24.89 -14.30 -19.43
CA SER A 566 -24.70 -13.46 -20.62
C SER A 566 -25.97 -12.67 -20.92
N GLN A 567 -25.86 -11.35 -21.05
CA GLN A 567 -26.97 -10.46 -21.39
C GLN A 567 -26.92 -10.05 -22.87
N ARG A 568 -25.73 -9.75 -23.38
CA ARG A 568 -25.49 -9.37 -24.79
C ARG A 568 -24.10 -9.81 -25.26
N GLY A 569 -24.04 -10.37 -26.47
CA GLY A 569 -22.78 -10.55 -27.21
C GLY A 569 -22.35 -9.22 -27.85
N LYS A 570 -21.05 -8.96 -27.90
CA LYS A 570 -20.50 -7.68 -28.39
C LYS A 570 -20.20 -7.72 -29.91
N GLU A 571 -21.10 -8.30 -30.70
CA GLU A 571 -20.97 -8.37 -32.17
C GLU A 571 -21.12 -6.99 -32.84
N GLU A 572 -21.77 -6.04 -32.15
CA GLU A 572 -21.72 -4.62 -32.48
C GLU A 572 -21.02 -3.86 -31.34
N SER A 573 -19.85 -3.29 -31.61
CA SER A 573 -19.36 -2.18 -30.80
C SER A 573 -20.26 -0.98 -31.07
N HIS A 574 -21.21 -0.69 -30.17
CA HIS A 574 -22.13 0.44 -30.34
C HIS A 574 -21.33 1.73 -30.57
N ASP A 575 -21.44 2.27 -31.79
CA ASP A 575 -20.90 3.58 -32.11
C ASP A 575 -21.80 4.65 -31.46
N TYR A 576 -21.43 5.03 -30.24
CA TYR A 576 -22.08 6.10 -29.50
C TYR A 576 -21.88 7.48 -30.16
N ARG A 577 -21.09 7.59 -31.24
CA ARG A 577 -20.86 8.81 -32.03
C ARG A 577 -20.61 10.02 -31.12
N TYR A 578 -19.62 9.91 -30.24
CA TYR A 578 -19.27 11.02 -29.34
C TYR A 578 -18.90 12.27 -30.13
N PHE A 579 -19.52 13.40 -29.79
CA PHE A 579 -19.13 14.72 -30.29
C PHE A 579 -19.42 15.79 -29.23
N PRO A 580 -18.69 16.93 -29.24
CA PRO A 580 -18.90 18.01 -28.28
C PRO A 580 -20.35 18.52 -28.25
N GLU A 581 -20.89 18.72 -27.07
CA GLU A 581 -22.23 19.28 -26.83
C GLU A 581 -22.25 20.77 -27.25
N PRO A 582 -22.85 21.15 -28.40
CA PRO A 582 -22.83 22.54 -28.87
C PRO A 582 -23.62 23.51 -27.98
N ASP A 583 -24.58 23.00 -27.19
CA ASP A 583 -25.45 23.82 -26.35
C ASP A 583 -24.76 24.24 -25.03
N LEU A 584 -23.62 23.63 -24.69
CA LEU A 584 -22.83 23.93 -23.49
C LEU A 584 -21.41 24.42 -23.87
N PRO A 585 -21.02 25.66 -23.53
CA PRO A 585 -19.65 26.11 -23.76
C PRO A 585 -18.67 25.31 -22.89
N PRO A 586 -17.40 25.15 -23.32
CA PRO A 586 -16.35 24.60 -22.47
C PRO A 586 -16.25 25.37 -21.15
N LEU A 587 -16.20 24.63 -20.05
CA LEU A 587 -16.10 25.18 -18.71
C LEU A 587 -14.63 25.40 -18.35
N LYS A 588 -14.29 26.63 -17.98
CA LYS A 588 -12.99 26.94 -17.38
C LYS A 588 -13.07 26.83 -15.86
N ILE A 589 -12.25 25.95 -15.28
CA ILE A 589 -12.09 25.78 -13.84
C ILE A 589 -10.89 26.63 -13.41
N ASN A 590 -11.15 27.71 -12.68
CA ASN A 590 -10.11 28.60 -12.18
C ASN A 590 -9.39 28.01 -10.95
N PHE A 591 -8.10 28.27 -10.83
CA PHE A 591 -7.28 27.82 -9.69
C PHE A 591 -7.85 28.26 -8.33
N ASP A 592 -8.33 29.51 -8.24
CA ASP A 592 -8.87 30.07 -6.99
C ASP A 592 -10.08 29.26 -6.47
N LEU A 593 -10.94 28.76 -7.37
CA LEU A 593 -12.07 27.89 -7.03
C LEU A 593 -11.60 26.53 -6.50
N VAL A 594 -10.51 25.99 -7.07
CA VAL A 594 -9.97 24.70 -6.63
C VAL A 594 -9.36 24.82 -5.22
N GLU A 595 -8.62 25.89 -4.94
CA GLU A 595 -8.10 26.14 -3.58
C GLU A 595 -9.23 26.49 -2.59
N GLU A 596 -10.27 27.24 -2.99
CA GLU A 596 -11.45 27.45 -2.16
C GLU A 596 -12.09 26.11 -1.76
N ILE A 597 -12.42 25.25 -2.73
CA ILE A 597 -13.02 23.93 -2.49
C ILE A 597 -12.13 23.10 -1.55
N LYS A 598 -10.82 23.11 -1.77
CA LYS A 598 -9.83 22.40 -0.94
C LYS A 598 -9.84 22.85 0.53
N THR A 599 -10.03 24.14 0.81
CA THR A 599 -10.18 24.62 2.22
C THR A 599 -11.48 24.14 2.89
N THR A 600 -12.49 23.75 2.12
CA THR A 600 -13.77 23.18 2.62
C THR A 600 -13.77 21.65 2.71
N MET A 601 -12.63 20.99 2.48
CA MET A 601 -12.51 19.55 2.62
C MET A 601 -12.37 19.16 4.10
N PRO A 602 -13.19 18.22 4.60
CA PRO A 602 -12.96 17.61 5.90
C PRO A 602 -11.74 16.67 5.83
N GLU A 603 -11.21 16.32 7.00
CA GLU A 603 -10.18 15.28 7.14
C GLU A 603 -10.66 13.96 6.50
N LEU A 604 -9.84 13.40 5.62
CA LEU A 604 -10.17 12.18 4.89
C LEU A 604 -10.08 10.94 5.81
N PRO A 605 -10.81 9.85 5.50
CA PRO A 605 -10.74 8.62 6.27
C PRO A 605 -9.31 8.11 6.52
N SER A 606 -8.43 8.14 5.52
CA SER A 606 -7.02 7.73 5.64
C SER A 606 -6.21 8.60 6.62
N GLU A 607 -6.45 9.91 6.61
CA GLU A 607 -5.82 10.89 7.50
C GLU A 607 -6.31 10.68 8.94
N LYS A 608 -7.63 10.56 9.11
CA LYS A 608 -8.26 10.28 10.41
C LYS A 608 -7.79 8.97 11.03
N ARG A 609 -7.61 7.89 10.24
CA ARG A 609 -7.00 6.63 10.72
C ARG A 609 -5.60 6.85 11.26
N SER A 610 -4.76 7.57 10.52
CA SER A 610 -3.39 7.87 10.91
C SER A 610 -3.33 8.74 12.18
N ARG A 611 -4.20 9.75 12.28
CA ARG A 611 -4.31 10.60 13.47
C ARG A 611 -4.84 9.84 14.68
N PHE A 612 -5.88 9.01 14.54
CA PHE A 612 -6.41 8.23 15.66
C PHE A 612 -5.37 7.25 16.23
N ASN A 613 -4.54 6.65 15.38
CA ASN A 613 -3.42 5.84 15.86
C ASN A 613 -2.37 6.68 16.58
N ALA A 614 -1.92 7.79 15.98
CA ALA A 614 -0.84 8.62 16.52
C ALA A 614 -1.22 9.46 17.76
N GLN A 615 -2.47 9.94 17.85
CA GLN A 615 -2.96 10.85 18.89
C GLN A 615 -3.65 10.10 20.03
N TYR A 616 -4.36 9.00 19.73
CA TYR A 616 -5.20 8.29 20.70
C TYR A 616 -4.73 6.85 20.99
N GLY A 617 -3.67 6.37 20.33
CA GLY A 617 -3.09 5.04 20.60
C GLY A 617 -4.03 3.86 20.31
N LEU A 618 -5.07 4.08 19.52
CA LEU A 618 -6.10 3.08 19.23
C LEU A 618 -5.57 1.98 18.30
N SER A 619 -6.12 0.77 18.44
CA SER A 619 -5.83 -0.35 17.55
C SER A 619 -6.53 -0.22 16.20
N ASP A 620 -5.95 -0.82 15.15
CA ASP A 620 -6.51 -0.79 13.79
C ASP A 620 -7.97 -1.27 13.72
N SER A 621 -8.36 -2.23 14.56
CA SER A 621 -9.74 -2.73 14.65
C SER A 621 -10.71 -1.68 15.19
N GLN A 622 -10.34 -0.96 16.27
CA GLN A 622 -11.13 0.13 16.83
C GLN A 622 -11.22 1.29 15.83
N ILE A 623 -10.08 1.66 15.24
CA ILE A 623 -9.97 2.72 14.25
C ILE A 623 -10.85 2.44 13.03
N THR A 624 -10.85 1.20 12.51
CA THR A 624 -11.65 0.82 11.34
C THR A 624 -13.14 0.99 11.59
N ILE A 625 -13.64 0.59 12.77
CA ILE A 625 -15.06 0.72 13.11
C ILE A 625 -15.44 2.19 13.34
N LEU A 626 -14.62 2.95 14.08
CA LEU A 626 -14.87 4.38 14.32
C LEU A 626 -14.87 5.17 13.01
N VAL A 627 -13.82 5.05 12.20
CA VAL A 627 -13.70 5.81 10.94
C VAL A 627 -14.76 5.38 9.92
N GLY A 628 -15.23 4.13 9.95
CA GLY A 628 -16.34 3.65 9.13
C GLY A 628 -17.69 4.36 9.37
N ASN A 629 -17.85 5.06 10.50
CA ASN A 629 -19.03 5.87 10.82
C ASN A 629 -18.60 7.27 11.29
N GLU A 630 -18.69 8.26 10.39
CA GLU A 630 -18.27 9.65 10.65
C GLU A 630 -18.89 10.24 11.92
N LYS A 631 -20.18 10.00 12.16
CA LYS A 631 -20.88 10.48 13.37
C LYS A 631 -20.34 9.82 14.64
N LEU A 632 -20.00 8.53 14.58
CA LEU A 632 -19.42 7.80 15.71
C LEU A 632 -17.99 8.24 16.01
N ALA A 633 -17.18 8.47 14.97
CA ALA A 633 -15.87 9.11 15.10
C ALA A 633 -16.00 10.51 15.73
N GLY A 634 -16.90 11.35 15.22
CA GLY A 634 -17.14 12.68 15.78
C GLY A 634 -17.58 12.66 17.25
N PHE A 635 -18.49 11.76 17.62
CA PHE A 635 -18.90 11.57 19.01
C PHE A 635 -17.72 11.15 19.90
N PHE A 636 -16.90 10.19 19.46
CA PHE A 636 -15.69 9.78 20.17
C PHE A 636 -14.70 10.94 20.36
N GLU A 637 -14.47 11.75 19.33
CA GLU A 637 -13.57 12.91 19.41
C GLU A 637 -14.10 13.98 20.36
N ASN A 638 -15.41 14.20 20.41
CA ASN A 638 -16.03 15.08 21.39
C ASN A 638 -15.85 14.52 22.83
N VAL A 639 -16.07 13.23 23.05
CA VAL A 639 -15.83 12.58 24.36
C VAL A 639 -14.39 12.78 24.84
N VAL A 640 -13.40 12.55 23.95
CA VAL A 640 -11.99 12.79 24.29
C VAL A 640 -11.70 14.28 24.50
N SER A 641 -12.38 15.18 23.79
CA SER A 641 -12.24 16.64 23.95
C SER A 641 -12.76 17.14 25.30
N GLU A 642 -13.94 16.68 25.75
CA GLU A 642 -14.47 17.02 27.08
C GLU A 642 -13.54 16.51 28.19
N PHE A 643 -13.12 15.24 28.09
CA PHE A 643 -12.12 14.67 28.98
C PHE A 643 -10.82 15.50 29.04
N MET A 644 -10.30 15.94 27.88
CA MET A 644 -9.10 16.76 27.77
C MET A 644 -9.30 18.22 28.21
N ASN A 645 -10.54 18.68 28.40
CA ASN A 645 -10.83 19.99 29.00
C ASN A 645 -10.82 19.88 30.52
N TRP A 646 -11.50 18.88 31.10
CA TRP A 646 -11.44 18.63 32.54
C TRP A 646 -10.04 18.25 33.04
N ASP A 647 -9.22 17.61 32.21
CA ASP A 647 -7.80 17.41 32.50
C ASP A 647 -7.07 18.74 32.75
N LYS A 648 -7.46 19.84 32.11
CA LYS A 648 -6.83 21.16 32.28
C LYS A 648 -7.47 21.97 33.40
N GLU A 649 -8.80 21.93 33.50
CA GLU A 649 -9.60 22.82 34.36
C GLU A 649 -9.92 22.21 35.74
N GLY A 650 -9.79 20.89 35.87
CA GLY A 650 -10.27 20.12 37.01
C GLY A 650 -11.71 19.68 36.80
N LEU A 651 -12.12 18.65 37.53
CA LEU A 651 -13.52 18.21 37.57
C LEU A 651 -14.30 19.06 38.58
N ASP A 652 -15.54 19.42 38.24
CA ASP A 652 -16.45 20.04 39.20
C ASP A 652 -16.69 19.10 40.40
N LYS A 653 -16.71 19.67 41.59
CA LYS A 653 -16.94 18.94 42.84
C LYS A 653 -18.41 18.60 43.04
N ASP A 654 -19.32 19.34 42.43
CA ASP A 654 -20.75 19.11 42.54
C ASP A 654 -21.26 18.02 41.57
N SER A 655 -20.57 17.80 40.43
CA SER A 655 -20.84 16.63 39.58
C SER A 655 -20.38 15.34 40.26
N LEU A 656 -19.16 15.34 40.82
CA LEU A 656 -18.54 14.15 41.40
C LEU A 656 -19.27 13.58 42.65
N LEU A 657 -19.69 12.33 42.52
CA LEU A 657 -20.22 11.48 43.61
C LEU A 657 -19.34 11.34 44.86
N ALA A 658 -18.02 11.50 44.73
CA ALA A 658 -17.08 11.27 45.81
C ALA A 658 -16.13 12.47 45.95
N PRO A 659 -16.27 13.29 47.00
CA PRO A 659 -15.41 14.46 47.23
C PRO A 659 -13.95 14.09 47.59
N GLU A 660 -13.67 12.80 47.82
CA GLU A 660 -12.34 12.22 48.03
C GLU A 660 -11.58 11.95 46.72
N LEU A 661 -12.24 12.06 45.56
CA LEU A 661 -11.58 11.92 44.26
C LEU A 661 -10.64 13.10 44.02
N ASP A 662 -9.45 12.80 43.49
CA ASP A 662 -8.49 13.83 43.14
C ASP A 662 -9.06 14.75 42.05
N THR A 663 -9.43 15.97 42.45
CA THR A 663 -9.97 17.00 41.55
C THR A 663 -8.89 17.93 41.02
N SER A 664 -7.61 17.64 41.32
CA SER A 664 -6.52 18.37 40.68
C SER A 664 -6.55 18.12 39.16
N PRO A 665 -6.34 19.19 38.36
CA PRO A 665 -6.10 19.01 36.94
C PRO A 665 -4.76 18.31 36.71
N HIS A 666 -4.61 17.69 35.54
CA HIS A 666 -3.47 16.93 35.01
C HIS A 666 -3.42 15.46 35.45
N PHE A 667 -4.19 14.62 34.76
CA PHE A 667 -3.95 13.18 34.70
C PHE A 667 -2.54 12.89 34.14
N ILE A 668 -1.89 11.82 34.57
CA ILE A 668 -0.65 11.40 33.90
C ILE A 668 -0.95 10.76 32.54
N GLU A 669 -0.01 10.82 31.60
CA GLU A 669 -0.21 10.36 30.21
C GLU A 669 -0.76 8.91 30.11
N LYS A 670 -0.33 8.05 31.03
CA LYS A 670 -0.80 6.66 31.13
C LYS A 670 -2.29 6.57 31.51
N GLU A 671 -2.79 7.46 32.37
CA GLU A 671 -4.20 7.52 32.77
C GLU A 671 -5.05 8.07 31.63
N LYS A 672 -4.58 9.12 30.93
CA LYS A 672 -5.23 9.63 29.70
C LYS A 672 -5.42 8.52 28.67
N GLN A 673 -4.35 7.79 28.37
CA GLN A 673 -4.40 6.67 27.43
C GLN A 673 -5.33 5.53 27.90
N LEU A 674 -5.43 5.28 29.20
CA LEU A 674 -6.38 4.32 29.77
C LEU A 674 -7.84 4.79 29.61
N ILE A 675 -8.15 6.06 29.88
CA ILE A 675 -9.49 6.64 29.74
C ILE A 675 -9.92 6.68 28.26
N ILE A 676 -9.02 7.06 27.35
CA ILE A 676 -9.25 7.03 25.90
C ILE A 676 -9.57 5.60 25.44
N ASN A 677 -8.76 4.62 25.81
CA ASN A 677 -8.99 3.20 25.46
C ASN A 677 -10.28 2.65 26.07
N LEU A 678 -10.59 3.02 27.32
CA LEU A 678 -11.82 2.63 28.01
C LEU A 678 -13.06 3.19 27.29
N SER A 679 -13.00 4.46 26.90
CA SER A 679 -14.05 5.15 26.15
C SER A 679 -14.26 4.50 24.78
N ALA A 680 -13.19 4.26 24.02
CA ALA A 680 -13.26 3.58 22.73
C ALA A 680 -13.85 2.17 22.85
N ASN A 681 -13.42 1.39 23.85
CA ASN A 681 -13.94 0.04 24.08
C ASN A 681 -15.44 0.04 24.36
N TYR A 682 -15.92 0.83 25.33
CA TYR A 682 -17.34 0.88 25.66
C TYR A 682 -18.20 1.50 24.56
N LEU A 683 -17.66 2.46 23.80
CA LEU A 683 -18.34 3.05 22.66
C LEU A 683 -18.57 1.99 21.57
N LEU A 684 -17.56 1.15 21.30
CA LEU A 684 -17.59 0.11 20.28
C LEU A 684 -18.28 -1.19 20.72
N SER A 685 -18.42 -1.45 22.02
CA SER A 685 -19.13 -2.62 22.55
C SER A 685 -20.57 -2.32 22.94
N ASP A 686 -20.76 -1.61 24.06
CA ASP A 686 -22.03 -1.52 24.75
C ASP A 686 -22.92 -0.41 24.17
N PHE A 687 -22.33 0.73 23.85
CA PHE A 687 -23.05 1.85 23.23
C PHE A 687 -23.47 1.53 21.79
N LEU A 688 -22.55 1.01 20.97
CA LEU A 688 -22.88 0.55 19.60
C LEU A 688 -23.92 -0.58 19.62
N GLY A 689 -23.90 -1.45 20.66
CA GLY A 689 -24.96 -2.42 20.91
C GLY A 689 -26.34 -1.76 21.10
N LEU A 690 -26.44 -0.77 21.98
CA LEU A 690 -27.68 -0.03 22.24
C LEU A 690 -28.18 0.75 21.01
N LEU A 691 -27.27 1.36 20.24
CA LEU A 691 -27.58 2.05 18.99
C LEU A 691 -28.23 1.09 17.97
N ASN A 692 -27.63 -0.10 17.80
CA ASN A 692 -28.15 -1.13 16.90
C ASN A 692 -29.48 -1.74 17.41
N GLU A 693 -29.60 -2.03 18.72
CA GLU A 693 -30.83 -2.56 19.33
C GLU A 693 -32.04 -1.61 19.17
N SER A 694 -31.79 -0.30 19.17
CA SER A 694 -32.83 0.73 19.02
C SER A 694 -33.05 1.20 17.58
N SER A 695 -32.17 0.84 16.64
CA SER A 695 -32.18 1.35 15.25
C SER A 695 -32.17 2.89 15.17
N ALA A 696 -31.55 3.56 16.14
CA ALA A 696 -31.44 5.02 16.21
C ALA A 696 -30.17 5.51 15.49
N GLU A 697 -30.17 6.77 15.05
CA GLU A 697 -28.93 7.45 14.65
C GLU A 697 -28.25 8.13 15.85
N ILE A 698 -26.96 8.44 15.70
CA ILE A 698 -26.16 9.10 16.74
C ILE A 698 -26.68 10.51 17.04
N ASP A 699 -27.34 11.16 16.08
CA ASP A 699 -27.91 12.50 16.28
C ASP A 699 -29.22 12.46 17.11
N ASP A 700 -29.84 11.28 17.27
CA ASP A 700 -31.11 11.09 17.99
C ASP A 700 -30.92 10.65 19.46
N ILE A 701 -29.67 10.41 19.89
CA ILE A 701 -29.39 9.91 21.24
C ILE A 701 -29.52 11.01 22.30
N LYS A 702 -29.83 10.60 23.53
CA LYS A 702 -29.92 11.50 24.69
C LYS A 702 -28.60 11.65 25.47
N ILE A 703 -27.59 10.86 25.14
CA ILE A 703 -26.29 10.87 25.83
C ILE A 703 -25.39 11.89 25.17
N THR A 704 -25.02 12.95 25.89
CA THR A 704 -24.02 13.92 25.43
C THR A 704 -22.60 13.32 25.51
N ALA A 705 -21.66 13.91 24.76
CA ALA A 705 -20.25 13.56 24.87
C ALA A 705 -19.71 13.79 26.29
N GLU A 706 -20.17 14.87 26.94
CA GLU A 706 -19.90 15.22 28.34
C GLU A 706 -20.33 14.08 29.29
N ASN A 707 -21.60 13.68 29.25
CA ASN A 707 -22.14 12.60 30.09
C ASN A 707 -21.35 11.29 29.91
N PHE A 708 -20.90 10.98 28.68
CA PHE A 708 -20.13 9.77 28.41
C PHE A 708 -18.67 9.87 28.89
N ALA A 709 -18.06 11.06 28.77
CA ALA A 709 -16.72 11.32 29.30
C ALA A 709 -16.69 11.22 30.83
N GLU A 710 -17.68 11.80 31.54
CA GLU A 710 -17.72 11.74 33.00
C GLU A 710 -17.86 10.29 33.47
N TRP A 711 -18.80 9.57 32.84
CA TRP A 711 -19.01 8.14 33.08
C TRP A 711 -17.72 7.32 32.90
N ALA A 712 -16.94 7.57 31.83
CA ALA A 712 -15.65 6.92 31.62
C ALA A 712 -14.63 7.25 32.73
N CYS A 713 -14.56 8.51 33.19
CA CYS A 713 -13.71 8.92 34.30
C CYS A 713 -14.11 8.26 35.64
N LEU A 714 -15.41 8.13 35.92
CA LEU A 714 -15.93 7.47 37.14
C LEU A 714 -15.56 5.99 37.20
N ILE A 715 -15.55 5.30 36.05
CA ILE A 715 -15.07 3.91 35.93
C ILE A 715 -13.55 3.85 36.17
N HIS A 716 -12.77 4.68 35.48
CA HIS A 716 -11.31 4.68 35.60
C HIS A 716 -10.83 4.93 37.03
N ARG A 717 -11.51 5.83 37.75
CA ARG A 717 -11.23 6.18 39.15
C ARG A 717 -11.81 5.18 40.17
N ASN A 718 -12.36 4.05 39.72
CA ASN A 718 -12.98 3.00 40.56
C ASN A 718 -14.06 3.57 41.51
N VAL A 719 -14.91 4.47 41.00
CA VAL A 719 -16.12 4.95 41.69
C VAL A 719 -17.27 3.96 41.49
N ILE A 720 -17.31 3.32 40.32
CA ILE A 720 -18.27 2.29 39.94
C ILE A 720 -17.54 1.10 39.30
N THR A 721 -18.09 -0.10 39.49
CA THR A 721 -17.55 -1.32 38.86
C THR A 721 -17.96 -1.39 37.39
N SER A 722 -17.24 -2.18 36.56
CA SER A 722 -17.59 -2.39 35.15
C SER A 722 -19.00 -2.97 34.92
N ARG A 723 -19.60 -3.59 35.95
CA ARG A 723 -21.00 -4.05 35.95
C ARG A 723 -21.96 -2.89 36.18
N ALA A 724 -21.71 -2.08 37.22
CA ALA A 724 -22.50 -0.87 37.49
C ALA A 724 -22.44 0.11 36.31
N ALA A 725 -21.26 0.28 35.69
CA ALA A 725 -21.06 1.08 34.48
C ALA A 725 -22.09 0.77 33.37
N LYS A 726 -22.28 -0.51 33.03
CA LYS A 726 -23.24 -0.95 32.00
C LYS A 726 -24.70 -0.67 32.39
N GLU A 727 -25.03 -0.70 33.68
CA GLU A 727 -26.37 -0.35 34.17
C GLU A 727 -26.62 1.15 34.11
N VAL A 728 -25.60 1.96 34.45
CA VAL A 728 -25.63 3.42 34.34
C VAL A 728 -25.80 3.84 32.88
N LEU A 729 -25.02 3.27 31.96
CA LEU A 729 -25.10 3.56 30.52
C LEU A 729 -26.50 3.27 29.95
N LYS A 730 -27.15 2.19 30.37
CA LYS A 730 -28.53 1.85 29.96
C LYS A 730 -29.56 2.86 30.47
N GLU A 731 -29.38 3.38 31.69
CA GLU A 731 -30.26 4.41 32.23
C GLU A 731 -30.05 5.77 31.54
N MET A 732 -28.79 6.15 31.29
CA MET A 732 -28.43 7.34 30.52
C MET A 732 -29.05 7.27 29.11
N TRP A 733 -29.01 6.10 28.47
CA TRP A 733 -29.63 5.88 27.15
C TRP A 733 -31.14 6.11 27.17
N ALA A 734 -31.84 5.54 28.15
CA ALA A 734 -33.29 5.66 28.26
C ALA A 734 -33.73 7.10 28.63
N THR A 735 -33.01 7.76 29.54
CA THR A 735 -33.48 8.98 30.22
C THR A 735 -32.79 10.26 29.76
N GLY A 736 -31.54 10.21 29.31
CA GLY A 736 -30.67 11.37 29.11
C GLY A 736 -30.09 11.95 30.41
N LYS A 737 -30.27 11.29 31.56
CA LYS A 737 -29.72 11.75 32.83
C LYS A 737 -28.19 11.69 32.84
N ASP A 738 -27.64 12.63 33.59
CA ASP A 738 -26.26 12.70 34.08
C ASP A 738 -25.86 11.38 34.79
N PRO A 739 -24.65 10.83 34.54
CA PRO A 739 -24.24 9.56 35.12
C PRO A 739 -24.11 9.63 36.64
N SER A 740 -23.64 10.75 37.20
CA SER A 740 -23.53 10.94 38.64
C SER A 740 -24.89 11.03 39.33
N GLN A 741 -25.91 11.61 38.69
CA GLN A 741 -27.30 11.53 39.13
C GLN A 741 -27.80 10.07 39.13
N VAL A 742 -27.59 9.32 38.05
CA VAL A 742 -28.05 7.91 37.95
C VAL A 742 -27.43 7.05 39.06
N ILE A 743 -26.13 7.21 39.31
CA ILE A 743 -25.41 6.45 40.34
C ILE A 743 -25.89 6.81 41.76
N ARG A 744 -26.23 8.10 42.01
CA ARG A 744 -26.87 8.54 43.28
C ARG A 744 -28.23 7.89 43.45
N GLU A 745 -29.10 7.97 42.44
CA GLU A 745 -30.48 7.45 42.49
C GLU A 745 -30.54 5.92 42.64
N LYS A 746 -29.61 5.20 42.02
CA LYS A 746 -29.53 3.72 42.07
C LYS A 746 -28.60 3.17 43.14
N ASP A 747 -27.92 4.03 43.91
CA ASP A 747 -26.97 3.65 44.95
C ASP A 747 -25.89 2.68 44.41
N LEU A 748 -25.23 3.05 43.31
CA LEU A 748 -24.29 2.19 42.57
C LEU A 748 -22.80 2.43 42.90
N VAL A 749 -22.50 3.26 43.90
CA VAL A 749 -21.12 3.57 44.32
C VAL A 749 -20.41 2.30 44.82
N GLN A 750 -19.16 2.12 44.40
CA GLN A 750 -18.33 0.98 44.77
C GLN A 750 -17.97 1.03 46.26
N VAL A 751 -18.18 -0.07 46.97
CA VAL A 751 -17.78 -0.21 48.38
C VAL A 751 -16.26 -0.34 48.46
N LYS A 752 -15.60 0.59 49.14
CA LYS A 752 -14.14 0.61 49.36
C LYS A 752 -13.74 0.21 50.79
N ASP A 753 -14.67 0.20 51.74
CA ASP A 753 -14.41 -0.16 53.15
C ASP A 753 -14.07 -1.65 53.27
N SER A 754 -12.86 -1.97 53.72
CA SER A 754 -12.42 -3.35 53.93
C SER A 754 -13.19 -4.03 55.06
N ASP A 755 -13.63 -3.30 56.07
CA ASP A 755 -14.25 -3.87 57.27
C ASP A 755 -15.71 -4.25 57.02
N GLU A 756 -16.38 -3.57 56.08
CA GLU A 756 -17.71 -3.98 55.59
C GLU A 756 -17.60 -5.18 54.63
N LEU A 757 -16.62 -5.16 53.71
CA LEU A 757 -16.37 -6.28 52.80
C LEU A 757 -15.90 -7.55 53.52
N GLU A 758 -15.07 -7.44 54.57
CA GLU A 758 -14.66 -8.59 55.40
C GLU A 758 -15.85 -9.19 56.16
N LYS A 759 -16.79 -8.38 56.67
CA LYS A 759 -18.01 -8.89 57.31
C LYS A 759 -18.90 -9.67 56.33
N VAL A 760 -19.11 -9.13 55.13
CA VAL A 760 -19.91 -9.82 54.10
C VAL A 760 -19.20 -11.09 53.62
N ALA A 761 -17.88 -11.05 53.42
CA ALA A 761 -17.10 -12.22 53.05
C ALA A 761 -17.14 -13.31 54.13
N GLN A 762 -17.04 -12.95 55.41
CA GLN A 762 -17.15 -13.90 56.52
C GLN A 762 -18.54 -14.55 56.58
N LYS A 763 -19.62 -13.76 56.46
CA LYS A 763 -20.99 -14.28 56.36
C LYS A 763 -21.12 -15.33 55.24
N ILE A 764 -20.61 -15.03 54.05
CA ILE A 764 -20.66 -15.95 52.91
C ILE A 764 -19.81 -17.21 53.13
N ILE A 765 -18.66 -17.11 53.81
CA ILE A 765 -17.83 -18.27 54.21
C ILE A 765 -18.63 -19.18 55.15
N ASP A 766 -19.29 -18.61 56.16
CA ASP A 766 -20.05 -19.35 57.17
C ASP A 766 -21.29 -20.04 56.56
N GLU A 767 -21.96 -19.37 55.62
CA GLU A 767 -23.12 -19.90 54.90
C GLU A 767 -22.77 -20.99 53.85
N ASN A 768 -21.51 -21.10 53.40
CA ASN A 768 -21.11 -21.95 52.26
C ASN A 768 -19.99 -22.95 52.62
N SER A 769 -20.14 -23.66 53.75
CA SER A 769 -19.13 -24.57 54.31
C SER A 769 -18.60 -25.65 53.35
N GLU A 770 -19.42 -26.17 52.42
CA GLU A 770 -18.97 -27.14 51.42
C GLU A 770 -17.97 -26.52 50.43
N ALA A 771 -18.25 -25.31 49.93
CA ALA A 771 -17.36 -24.60 49.00
C ALA A 771 -16.02 -24.25 49.67
N VAL A 772 -16.05 -23.91 50.97
CA VAL A 772 -14.86 -23.69 51.80
C VAL A 772 -14.02 -24.98 51.92
N SER A 773 -14.66 -26.12 52.21
CA SER A 773 -14.00 -27.43 52.28
C SER A 773 -13.32 -27.80 50.96
N ASP A 774 -14.01 -27.58 49.84
CA ASP A 774 -13.49 -27.90 48.51
C ASP A 774 -12.38 -26.95 48.04
N TYR A 775 -12.43 -25.68 48.42
CA TYR A 775 -11.30 -24.77 48.21
C TYR A 775 -10.06 -25.22 49.02
N LYS A 776 -10.22 -25.62 50.29
CA LYS A 776 -9.12 -26.15 51.12
C LYS A 776 -8.55 -27.48 50.61
N LYS A 777 -9.30 -28.25 49.80
CA LYS A 777 -8.82 -29.42 49.04
C LYS A 777 -8.12 -29.07 47.72
N GLY A 778 -7.99 -27.79 47.37
CA GLY A 778 -7.28 -27.31 46.19
C GLY A 778 -8.16 -26.99 44.97
N LYS A 779 -9.51 -27.05 45.06
CA LYS A 779 -10.38 -26.64 43.95
C LYS A 779 -10.47 -25.12 43.84
N THR A 780 -9.68 -24.53 42.95
CA THR A 780 -9.68 -23.07 42.69
C THR A 780 -11.03 -22.52 42.20
N ALA A 781 -11.85 -23.34 41.53
CA ALA A 781 -13.20 -22.97 41.09
C ALA A 781 -14.13 -22.58 42.26
N SER A 782 -13.96 -23.18 43.44
CA SER A 782 -14.79 -22.87 44.61
C SER A 782 -14.55 -21.44 45.13
N LEU A 783 -13.37 -20.87 44.91
CA LEU A 783 -13.10 -19.46 45.23
C LEU A 783 -13.90 -18.52 44.31
N GLN A 784 -13.98 -18.83 43.02
CA GLN A 784 -14.77 -18.03 42.06
C GLN A 784 -16.27 -18.09 42.38
N PHE A 785 -16.77 -19.23 42.87
CA PHE A 785 -18.13 -19.33 43.40
C PHE A 785 -18.36 -18.42 44.62
N LEU A 786 -17.45 -18.43 45.61
CA LEU A 786 -17.55 -17.58 46.80
C LEU A 786 -17.45 -16.08 46.45
N VAL A 787 -16.55 -15.70 45.54
CA VAL A 787 -16.50 -14.34 44.96
C VAL A 787 -17.86 -13.99 44.33
N GLY A 788 -18.44 -14.89 43.54
CA GLY A 788 -19.77 -14.71 42.94
C GLY A 788 -20.90 -14.47 43.95
N GLN A 789 -20.87 -15.15 45.11
CA GLN A 789 -21.86 -14.92 46.18
C GLN A 789 -21.66 -13.57 46.88
N VAL A 790 -20.42 -13.18 47.22
CA VAL A 790 -20.14 -11.83 47.78
C VAL A 790 -20.53 -10.74 46.79
N MET A 791 -20.24 -10.92 45.49
CA MET A 791 -20.66 -10.01 44.43
C MET A 791 -22.19 -9.96 44.24
N LYS A 792 -22.92 -11.01 44.61
CA LYS A 792 -24.39 -11.04 44.58
C LYS A 792 -24.99 -10.30 45.77
N GLU A 793 -24.49 -10.56 46.98
CA GLU A 793 -24.94 -9.92 48.22
C GLU A 793 -24.68 -8.40 48.18
N THR A 794 -23.50 -7.99 47.73
CA THR A 794 -23.12 -6.58 47.52
C THR A 794 -23.76 -5.95 46.27
N ARG A 795 -24.70 -6.62 45.59
CA ARG A 795 -25.37 -6.19 44.34
C ARG A 795 -24.44 -5.79 43.19
N GLY A 796 -23.17 -6.21 43.22
CA GLY A 796 -22.16 -5.84 42.23
C GLY A 796 -21.34 -4.58 42.57
N LYS A 797 -21.51 -4.02 43.77
CA LYS A 797 -20.76 -2.84 44.25
C LYS A 797 -19.35 -3.15 44.77
N ALA A 798 -18.99 -4.41 45.02
CA ALA A 798 -17.64 -4.75 45.46
C ALA A 798 -16.68 -4.92 44.27
N ASN A 799 -15.38 -4.69 44.46
CA ASN A 799 -14.38 -5.06 43.45
C ASN A 799 -14.11 -6.58 43.53
N PRO A 800 -14.27 -7.36 42.43
CA PRO A 800 -14.00 -8.79 42.41
C PRO A 800 -12.58 -9.19 42.85
N GLU A 801 -11.58 -8.37 42.53
CA GLU A 801 -10.17 -8.63 42.88
C GLU A 801 -9.97 -8.46 44.39
N SER A 802 -10.41 -7.33 44.96
CA SER A 802 -10.34 -7.07 46.40
C SER A 802 -11.14 -8.11 47.20
N VAL A 803 -12.32 -8.52 46.72
CA VAL A 803 -13.10 -9.63 47.30
C VAL A 803 -12.34 -10.95 47.21
N SER A 804 -11.65 -11.24 46.10
CA SER A 804 -10.82 -12.44 45.97
C SER A 804 -9.64 -12.43 46.93
N GLU A 805 -9.01 -11.29 47.17
CA GLU A 805 -7.92 -11.15 48.14
C GLU A 805 -8.40 -11.30 49.58
N ILE A 806 -9.52 -10.66 49.95
CA ILE A 806 -10.17 -10.81 51.25
C ILE A 806 -10.54 -12.27 51.51
N LEU A 807 -11.19 -12.95 50.55
CA LEU A 807 -11.53 -14.37 50.69
C LEU A 807 -10.26 -15.23 50.80
N LYS A 808 -9.20 -14.98 50.01
CA LYS A 808 -7.91 -15.69 50.16
C LYS A 808 -7.25 -15.46 51.51
N LYS A 809 -7.46 -14.30 52.15
CA LYS A 809 -6.95 -13.95 53.49
C LYS A 809 -7.73 -14.69 54.58
N LEU A 810 -9.06 -14.71 54.50
CA LEU A 810 -9.97 -15.37 55.45
C LEU A 810 -9.99 -16.91 55.34
N LEU A 811 -9.65 -17.46 54.16
CA LEU A 811 -9.66 -18.92 53.90
C LEU A 811 -8.32 -19.62 54.21
N LYS A 812 -7.27 -18.88 54.59
CA LYS A 812 -6.02 -19.44 55.13
C LYS A 812 -6.23 -19.92 56.56
#